data_AF-A0A7K7XMQ5-F1
#
_entry.id   AF-A0A7K7XMQ5-F1
#
_cell.length_a   1.000
_cell.length_b   1.000
_cell.length_c   1.000
_cell.angle_alpha   90.00
_cell.angle_beta   90.00
_cell.angle_gamma   90.00
#
_symmetry.space_group_name_H-M   'P 1'
#
loop_
_entity.id
_entity.type
_entity.pdbx_description
1 polymer ?
#
loop_
_entity_poly.entity_id
_entity_poly.type
_entity_poly.pdbx_seq_one_letter_code
_entity_poly.pdbx_strand_id
1 'polypeptide(L)'
;IPSNGFLRSPPRSYIYQKRWVKVDADYLRYFDSEKDTYSKRFIPVSSISRVASVGDQKFEVVTNNRNFVFRAENDADRNEWIRTLQQIAEERKSKAPERTLMSSATDSATELADKSGFLELRGFKHKLFVVVAGDKVFLYKNAEDYRLGIGITYIEMNVGNVKEVDRRGFDLTTPYKIFSFSADSEQEKEEWVEAMQQSIAEALSNSEVAERIWAVESNRFCADCGSPKPDWASINLCVVICKRCAGEHRGLGPGITKVRSLKMDRKVWTEELIELFQKFGNMMANQFWAANVPPSEAIGPTSGSQERRRFLIAKYREGKYRHYHPLFGNQEELDRALCAAVTTSDLAETQALLFCGASVTCDTGDPQCPTPLALAERSGQRLQMEFLLHNKTSGWFGGCCGAGQSSGRLLSAPLCRAEFSRRWCTLQDGVLSYYENDRNAVPNGEIRVEEIVCLPLHSCRTWHSCSGTHEAIENTFEVYTEADRLYLFGLESPDSAREWLKSIAKSFVHPHAEELLALDFERLGRLHYKGGLTLERAQEGWFALVGSTLHVCSEDGRRQEPLQLRKLQELCDGVWGITSPRAEPRRAGRTLYIQGERKLDFLGWVHAIQKAAGSSGDTLSEQQLTESDVPLLVDRCIDYITQCGTGQGIYRKSGQNSKTTSLLEMLQRDARRVRLKEGEHQVDDVANTLKRFFRDLGDGLFTRRWAPDWLWATALEDEEAKVGKYRQLLAALPPVNRATLKALINHLFRVQCFSGENQMNTHNLAIVFGPTLFQTDGKDYKAGRVVEDLISHYVEIFNVNDQEMKKQQDEITAIMKMREASSSGTQQAGDFICTVYLEEKKTETEQHVKVSTTMTAEELTFEILDRRKIVMKEKDYWSCFEVNEREEA
;
A
#
# COMPACT_ATOMS: atom_id res chain seq x y z
N ILE A 1 -48.08 -43.88 -9.53
CA ILE A 1 -46.69 -44.35 -9.29
C ILE A 1 -45.95 -44.27 -10.62
N PRO A 2 -44.83 -43.54 -10.72
CA PRO A 2 -44.04 -43.52 -11.96
C PRO A 2 -43.49 -44.91 -12.25
N SER A 3 -43.71 -45.43 -13.46
CA SER A 3 -43.17 -46.72 -13.91
C SER A 3 -41.95 -46.49 -14.78
N ASN A 4 -40.89 -47.26 -14.54
CA ASN A 4 -39.62 -47.21 -15.27
C ASN A 4 -39.20 -48.63 -15.63
N GLY A 5 -38.67 -48.83 -16.84
CA GLY A 5 -38.29 -50.16 -17.29
C GLY A 5 -37.83 -50.19 -18.75
N PHE A 6 -37.37 -51.35 -19.21
CA PHE A 6 -36.98 -51.53 -20.60
C PHE A 6 -38.19 -51.88 -21.48
N LEU A 7 -38.34 -51.15 -22.59
CA LEU A 7 -39.28 -51.48 -23.65
C LEU A 7 -38.57 -51.55 -24.99
N ARG A 8 -39.08 -52.38 -25.89
CA ARG A 8 -38.60 -52.52 -27.26
C ARG A 8 -39.48 -51.68 -28.19
N SER A 9 -38.90 -50.73 -28.94
CA SER A 9 -39.62 -49.88 -29.89
C SER A 9 -39.16 -50.13 -31.34
N PRO A 10 -40.05 -50.09 -32.34
CA PRO A 10 -39.68 -50.31 -33.74
C PRO A 10 -39.02 -49.06 -34.36
N PRO A 11 -37.87 -49.19 -35.04
CA PRO A 11 -37.36 -48.18 -35.96
C PRO A 11 -38.17 -48.21 -37.26
N ARG A 12 -37.91 -47.24 -38.15
CA ARG A 12 -38.54 -47.16 -39.49
C ARG A 12 -38.23 -48.36 -40.41
N SER A 13 -37.44 -49.34 -39.94
CA SER A 13 -37.30 -50.70 -40.49
C SER A 13 -37.63 -51.72 -39.36
N TYR A 14 -38.21 -52.87 -39.69
CA TYR A 14 -38.89 -53.84 -38.79
C TYR A 14 -38.07 -54.48 -37.61
N ILE A 15 -36.97 -53.88 -37.13
CA ILE A 15 -36.08 -54.43 -36.08
C ILE A 15 -36.27 -53.70 -34.74
N TYR A 16 -37.04 -54.25 -33.80
CA TYR A 16 -37.24 -53.64 -32.48
C TYR A 16 -35.93 -53.37 -31.70
N GLN A 17 -35.76 -52.14 -31.20
CA GLN A 17 -34.62 -51.72 -30.36
C GLN A 17 -35.01 -51.64 -28.89
N LYS A 18 -34.21 -52.25 -27.99
CA LYS A 18 -34.39 -52.15 -26.54
C LYS A 18 -34.01 -50.72 -26.09
N ARG A 19 -34.91 -50.06 -25.37
CA ARG A 19 -34.80 -48.68 -24.87
C ARG A 19 -35.21 -48.63 -23.41
N TRP A 20 -34.62 -47.74 -22.64
CA TRP A 20 -35.09 -47.45 -21.28
C TRP A 20 -36.24 -46.43 -21.36
N VAL A 21 -37.36 -46.69 -20.70
CA VAL A 21 -38.56 -45.84 -20.77
C VAL A 21 -38.94 -45.38 -19.37
N LYS A 22 -39.26 -44.09 -19.25
CA LYS A 22 -39.72 -43.43 -18.02
C LYS A 22 -41.02 -42.70 -18.30
N VAL A 23 -41.99 -42.79 -17.38
CA VAL A 23 -43.21 -41.96 -17.43
C VAL A 23 -43.34 -41.14 -16.16
N ASP A 24 -43.61 -39.85 -16.32
CA ASP A 24 -43.97 -38.93 -15.24
C ASP A 24 -45.36 -38.33 -15.50
N ALA A 25 -45.76 -37.34 -14.69
CA ALA A 25 -47.07 -36.73 -14.78
C ALA A 25 -47.30 -35.97 -16.09
N ASP A 26 -46.25 -35.48 -16.74
CA ASP A 26 -46.29 -34.60 -17.90
C ASP A 26 -45.91 -35.31 -19.20
N TYR A 27 -44.93 -36.23 -19.15
CA TYR A 27 -44.30 -36.83 -20.32
C TYR A 27 -44.00 -38.34 -20.18
N LEU A 28 -44.21 -39.07 -21.28
CA LEU A 28 -43.64 -40.39 -21.53
C LEU A 28 -42.35 -40.25 -22.34
N ARG A 29 -41.22 -40.74 -21.81
CA ARG A 29 -39.88 -40.50 -22.35
C ARG A 29 -39.11 -41.80 -22.54
N TYR A 30 -38.32 -41.90 -23.60
CA TYR A 30 -37.44 -43.05 -23.80
C TYR A 30 -36.02 -42.69 -24.20
N PHE A 31 -35.06 -43.51 -23.78
CA PHE A 31 -33.61 -43.29 -23.75
C PHE A 31 -32.87 -44.49 -24.39
N ASP A 32 -31.60 -44.33 -24.84
CA ASP A 32 -30.84 -45.48 -25.35
C ASP A 32 -30.48 -46.44 -24.20
N SER A 33 -30.08 -45.88 -23.06
CA SER A 33 -29.74 -46.60 -21.83
C SER A 33 -30.35 -45.94 -20.59
N GLU A 34 -30.34 -46.66 -19.46
CA GLU A 34 -30.78 -46.11 -18.17
C GLU A 34 -29.89 -44.95 -17.68
N LYS A 35 -28.61 -44.94 -18.09
CA LYS A 35 -27.61 -43.94 -17.70
C LYS A 35 -27.72 -42.63 -18.48
N ASP A 36 -28.53 -42.59 -19.54
CA ASP A 36 -28.64 -41.41 -20.38
C ASP A 36 -29.50 -40.34 -19.71
N THR A 37 -28.98 -39.11 -19.64
CA THR A 37 -29.71 -37.97 -19.08
C THR A 37 -30.75 -37.41 -20.04
N TYR A 38 -30.51 -37.47 -21.35
CA TYR A 38 -31.37 -36.84 -22.38
C TYR A 38 -32.14 -37.89 -23.17
N SER A 39 -33.45 -37.66 -23.34
CA SER A 39 -34.32 -38.58 -24.06
C SER A 39 -34.06 -38.57 -25.57
N LYS A 40 -34.40 -39.66 -26.24
CA LYS A 40 -34.50 -39.73 -27.71
C LYS A 40 -35.82 -39.20 -28.22
N ARG A 41 -36.86 -39.31 -27.40
CA ARG A 41 -38.17 -38.72 -27.65
C ARG A 41 -38.92 -38.58 -26.33
N PHE A 42 -39.74 -37.55 -26.26
CA PHE A 42 -40.79 -37.42 -25.26
C PHE A 42 -42.15 -37.28 -25.96
N ILE A 43 -43.18 -37.81 -25.31
CA ILE A 43 -44.57 -37.74 -25.74
C ILE A 43 -45.34 -37.13 -24.56
N PRO A 44 -46.03 -35.98 -24.73
CA PRO A 44 -46.85 -35.40 -23.68
C PRO A 44 -47.95 -36.38 -23.29
N VAL A 45 -48.11 -36.65 -22.00
CA VAL A 45 -49.15 -37.56 -21.52
C VAL A 45 -50.55 -37.03 -21.86
N SER A 46 -50.72 -35.70 -21.89
CA SER A 46 -51.94 -35.02 -22.35
C SER A 46 -52.33 -35.34 -23.80
N SER A 47 -51.39 -35.77 -24.64
CA SER A 47 -51.64 -36.13 -26.04
C SER A 47 -52.07 -37.58 -26.25
N ILE A 48 -51.99 -38.41 -25.19
CA ILE A 48 -52.34 -39.84 -25.25
C ILE A 48 -53.86 -39.97 -25.21
N SER A 49 -54.44 -40.41 -26.33
CA SER A 49 -55.88 -40.61 -26.45
C SER A 49 -56.30 -42.00 -25.98
N ARG A 50 -55.52 -43.04 -26.33
CA ARG A 50 -55.79 -44.43 -25.99
C ARG A 50 -54.50 -45.24 -25.85
N VAL A 51 -54.47 -46.20 -24.93
CA VAL A 51 -53.41 -47.22 -24.86
C VAL A 51 -54.05 -48.59 -24.93
N ALA A 52 -53.63 -49.46 -25.86
CA ALA A 52 -54.26 -50.75 -26.12
C ALA A 52 -53.23 -51.87 -26.34
N SER A 53 -53.59 -53.11 -26.01
CA SER A 53 -52.77 -54.30 -26.33
C SER A 53 -52.89 -54.63 -27.82
N VAL A 54 -51.77 -54.92 -28.48
CA VAL A 54 -51.71 -55.21 -29.93
C VAL A 54 -50.82 -56.41 -30.19
N GLY A 55 -51.29 -57.59 -29.76
CA GLY A 55 -50.61 -58.88 -29.90
C GLY A 55 -49.70 -59.27 -28.71
N ASP A 56 -48.97 -60.37 -28.87
CA ASP A 56 -48.16 -60.96 -27.79
C ASP A 56 -47.04 -60.02 -27.34
N GLN A 57 -47.03 -59.69 -26.04
CA GLN A 57 -46.08 -58.79 -25.40
C GLN A 57 -46.03 -57.35 -25.99
N LYS A 58 -46.99 -56.94 -26.82
CA LYS A 58 -47.00 -55.65 -27.52
C LYS A 58 -48.19 -54.78 -27.13
N PHE A 59 -47.98 -53.47 -27.06
CA PHE A 59 -49.03 -52.48 -26.82
C PHE A 59 -48.80 -51.22 -27.65
N GLU A 60 -49.86 -50.51 -27.97
CA GLU A 60 -49.86 -49.29 -28.76
C GLU A 60 -50.34 -48.11 -27.91
N VAL A 61 -49.55 -47.04 -27.91
CA VAL A 61 -49.90 -45.73 -27.37
C VAL A 61 -50.36 -44.88 -28.55
N VAL A 62 -51.67 -44.66 -28.61
CA VAL A 62 -52.34 -43.84 -29.62
C VAL A 62 -52.36 -42.41 -29.12
N THR A 63 -51.80 -41.51 -29.91
CA THR A 63 -51.98 -40.05 -29.76
C THR A 63 -52.90 -39.55 -30.87
N ASN A 64 -53.36 -38.31 -30.79
CA ASN A 64 -54.32 -37.76 -31.76
C ASN A 64 -53.86 -37.88 -33.22
N ASN A 65 -52.56 -37.85 -33.48
CA ASN A 65 -52.00 -37.81 -34.84
C ASN A 65 -50.94 -38.89 -35.13
N ARG A 66 -50.59 -39.74 -34.14
CA ARG A 66 -49.57 -40.78 -34.32
C ARG A 66 -49.71 -41.93 -33.33
N ASN A 67 -49.46 -43.15 -33.80
CA ASN A 67 -49.43 -44.33 -32.94
C ASN A 67 -48.00 -44.79 -32.68
N PHE A 68 -47.73 -45.15 -31.43
CA PHE A 68 -46.44 -45.65 -30.98
C PHE A 68 -46.59 -47.06 -30.46
N VAL A 69 -45.96 -48.02 -31.13
CA VAL A 69 -46.00 -49.44 -30.71
C VAL A 69 -44.79 -49.75 -29.85
N PHE A 70 -45.03 -50.30 -28.66
CA PHE A 70 -44.04 -50.75 -27.71
C PHE A 70 -44.18 -52.26 -27.49
N ARG A 71 -43.07 -52.93 -27.17
CA ARG A 71 -43.03 -54.33 -26.77
C ARG A 71 -42.38 -54.46 -25.39
N ALA A 72 -43.08 -55.09 -24.47
CA ALA A 72 -42.61 -55.39 -23.11
C ALA A 72 -41.83 -56.71 -23.08
N GLU A 73 -41.17 -57.01 -21.96
CA GLU A 73 -40.39 -58.25 -21.80
C GLU A 73 -41.30 -59.48 -21.62
N ASN A 74 -42.44 -59.31 -20.95
CA ASN A 74 -43.47 -60.34 -20.77
C ASN A 74 -44.88 -59.72 -20.75
N ASP A 75 -45.94 -60.55 -20.72
CA ASP A 75 -47.32 -60.07 -20.75
C ASP A 75 -47.77 -59.38 -19.44
N ALA A 76 -47.16 -59.70 -18.29
CA ALA A 76 -47.45 -59.04 -17.03
C ALA A 76 -46.93 -57.60 -17.05
N ASP A 77 -45.68 -57.40 -17.48
CA ASP A 77 -45.07 -56.07 -17.68
C ASP A 77 -45.87 -55.24 -18.68
N ARG A 78 -46.30 -55.85 -19.81
CA ARG A 78 -47.17 -55.17 -20.79
C ARG A 78 -48.44 -54.65 -20.11
N ASN A 79 -49.12 -55.49 -19.35
CA ASN A 79 -50.39 -55.15 -18.71
C ASN A 79 -50.21 -54.12 -17.58
N GLU A 80 -49.05 -54.08 -16.95
CA GLU A 80 -48.68 -53.04 -15.99
C GLU A 80 -48.46 -51.69 -16.69
N TRP A 81 -47.64 -51.65 -17.74
CA TRP A 81 -47.41 -50.44 -18.53
C TRP A 81 -48.71 -49.85 -19.11
N ILE A 82 -49.60 -50.70 -19.65
CA ILE A 82 -50.92 -50.26 -20.14
C ILE A 82 -51.72 -49.62 -18.99
N ARG A 83 -51.82 -50.27 -17.83
CA ARG A 83 -52.57 -49.75 -16.68
C ARG A 83 -52.01 -48.42 -16.19
N THR A 84 -50.69 -48.31 -16.03
CA THR A 84 -50.04 -47.08 -15.57
C THR A 84 -50.26 -45.93 -16.56
N LEU A 85 -50.08 -46.16 -17.86
CA LEU A 85 -50.26 -45.11 -18.86
C LEU A 85 -51.71 -44.66 -18.99
N GLN A 86 -52.67 -45.60 -18.93
CA GLN A 86 -54.09 -45.27 -18.92
C GLN A 86 -54.45 -44.43 -17.70
N GLN A 87 -53.97 -44.82 -16.51
CA GLN A 87 -54.24 -44.09 -15.27
C GLN A 87 -53.70 -42.65 -15.33
N ILE A 88 -52.43 -42.44 -15.70
CA ILE A 88 -51.84 -41.10 -15.74
C ILE A 88 -52.51 -40.25 -16.83
N ALA A 89 -52.86 -40.83 -17.98
CA ALA A 89 -53.59 -40.11 -19.04
C ALA A 89 -54.99 -39.67 -18.58
N GLU A 90 -55.72 -40.51 -17.84
CA GLU A 90 -57.06 -40.20 -17.31
C GLU A 90 -57.02 -39.15 -16.19
N GLU A 91 -56.05 -39.27 -15.26
CA GLU A 91 -55.79 -38.28 -14.21
C GLU A 91 -55.42 -36.90 -14.79
N ARG A 92 -54.77 -36.87 -15.95
CA ARG A 92 -54.44 -35.62 -16.66
C ARG A 92 -55.66 -35.01 -17.34
N LYS A 93 -56.52 -35.84 -17.95
CA LYS A 93 -57.77 -35.39 -18.60
C LYS A 93 -58.77 -34.82 -17.58
N SER A 94 -58.86 -35.41 -16.39
CA SER A 94 -59.77 -34.94 -15.32
C SER A 94 -59.32 -33.63 -14.65
N LYS A 95 -58.05 -33.22 -14.82
CA LYS A 95 -57.50 -31.95 -14.31
C LYS A 95 -57.40 -30.83 -15.35
N ALA A 96 -57.85 -31.05 -16.59
CA ALA A 96 -57.89 -29.99 -17.60
C ALA A 96 -59.15 -29.12 -17.40
N PRO A 97 -59.03 -27.78 -17.28
CA PRO A 97 -60.19 -26.92 -17.06
C PRO A 97 -61.10 -26.85 -18.29
N GLU A 98 -62.42 -26.88 -18.06
CA GLU A 98 -63.47 -26.60 -19.07
C GLU A 98 -63.22 -25.23 -19.71
N ARG A 99 -62.83 -25.19 -20.99
CA ARG A 99 -62.79 -23.95 -21.78
C ARG A 99 -64.20 -23.63 -22.27
N THR A 100 -64.80 -22.59 -21.70
CA THR A 100 -66.02 -21.96 -22.18
C THR A 100 -65.86 -21.48 -23.63
N LEU A 101 -66.90 -21.74 -24.42
CA LEU A 101 -67.12 -21.33 -25.80
C LEU A 101 -66.89 -19.82 -26.01
N MET A 102 -65.88 -19.45 -26.80
CA MET A 102 -65.98 -18.47 -27.90
C MET A 102 -64.63 -18.36 -28.64
N SER A 103 -64.75 -18.20 -29.95
CA SER A 103 -63.71 -17.95 -30.95
C SER A 103 -62.98 -19.16 -31.55
N SER A 104 -63.11 -19.21 -32.87
CA SER A 104 -62.66 -20.18 -33.84
C SER A 104 -61.14 -20.30 -33.94
N ALA A 105 -60.70 -21.54 -34.19
CA ALA A 105 -59.60 -21.96 -35.06
C ALA A 105 -58.34 -21.05 -35.17
N THR A 106 -57.20 -21.70 -34.91
CA THR A 106 -55.79 -21.28 -35.10
C THR A 106 -55.15 -20.51 -33.93
N ASP A 107 -53.92 -20.94 -33.58
CA ASP A 107 -52.95 -20.27 -32.69
C ASP A 107 -53.16 -20.21 -31.17
N SER A 108 -53.10 -21.35 -30.45
CA SER A 108 -53.04 -21.33 -28.98
C SER A 108 -51.91 -22.13 -28.32
N ALA A 109 -50.80 -22.39 -29.03
CA ALA A 109 -49.56 -22.95 -28.44
C ALA A 109 -48.36 -22.00 -28.55
N THR A 110 -48.54 -20.84 -29.21
CA THR A 110 -47.48 -19.93 -29.62
C THR A 110 -47.21 -18.79 -28.62
N GLU A 111 -48.05 -18.60 -27.59
CA GLU A 111 -47.98 -17.44 -26.67
C GLU A 111 -47.11 -17.63 -25.41
N LEU A 112 -46.44 -18.77 -25.23
CA LEU A 112 -45.64 -19.10 -24.02
C LEU A 112 -44.14 -19.32 -24.27
N ALA A 113 -43.67 -19.09 -25.50
CA ALA A 113 -42.27 -19.28 -25.86
C ALA A 113 -41.54 -17.93 -25.94
N ASP A 114 -40.46 -17.79 -25.18
CA ASP A 114 -39.59 -16.61 -25.18
C ASP A 114 -38.87 -16.46 -26.53
N LYS A 115 -38.54 -17.59 -27.18
CA LYS A 115 -38.04 -17.63 -28.57
C LYS A 115 -38.28 -19.02 -29.20
N SER A 116 -38.64 -19.07 -30.49
CA SER A 116 -38.74 -20.33 -31.24
C SER A 116 -38.24 -20.19 -32.69
N GLY A 117 -37.72 -21.27 -33.28
CA GLY A 117 -37.19 -21.26 -34.65
C GLY A 117 -36.29 -22.45 -34.97
N PHE A 118 -35.61 -22.42 -36.12
CA PHE A 118 -34.78 -23.53 -36.59
C PHE A 118 -33.30 -23.31 -36.26
N LEU A 119 -32.64 -24.32 -35.69
CA LEU A 119 -31.20 -24.32 -35.42
C LEU A 119 -30.54 -25.60 -35.94
N GLU A 120 -29.32 -25.49 -36.46
CA GLU A 120 -28.48 -26.65 -36.80
C GLU A 120 -27.79 -27.16 -35.54
N LEU A 121 -28.03 -28.41 -35.15
CA LEU A 121 -27.35 -29.05 -34.02
C LEU A 121 -26.25 -29.99 -34.54
N ARG A 122 -25.01 -29.79 -34.09
CA ARG A 122 -23.85 -30.60 -34.51
C ARG A 122 -24.12 -32.10 -34.28
N GLY A 123 -23.99 -32.89 -35.34
CA GLY A 123 -24.25 -34.34 -35.33
C GLY A 123 -25.67 -34.73 -35.77
N PHE A 124 -26.57 -33.78 -36.05
CA PHE A 124 -27.86 -34.04 -36.70
C PHE A 124 -27.79 -33.68 -38.20
N LYS A 125 -28.40 -34.52 -39.04
CA LYS A 125 -28.40 -34.33 -40.50
C LYS A 125 -29.31 -33.20 -40.99
N HIS A 126 -30.23 -32.72 -40.15
CA HIS A 126 -31.23 -31.71 -40.49
C HIS A 126 -31.38 -30.71 -39.35
N LYS A 127 -31.79 -29.47 -39.68
CA LYS A 127 -32.18 -28.45 -38.69
C LYS A 127 -33.27 -28.96 -37.76
N LEU A 128 -33.11 -28.66 -36.48
CA LEU A 128 -34.10 -28.92 -35.44
C LEU A 128 -34.95 -27.67 -35.22
N PHE A 129 -36.20 -27.87 -34.81
CA PHE A 129 -37.04 -26.77 -34.34
C PHE A 129 -36.84 -26.64 -32.83
N VAL A 130 -36.33 -25.50 -32.36
CA VAL A 130 -35.93 -25.24 -30.98
C VAL A 130 -36.85 -24.20 -30.37
N VAL A 131 -37.18 -24.36 -29.08
CA VAL A 131 -38.08 -23.46 -28.34
C VAL A 131 -37.50 -23.18 -26.96
N VAL A 132 -37.29 -21.91 -26.62
CA VAL A 132 -37.02 -21.44 -25.25
C VAL A 132 -38.35 -21.06 -24.61
N ALA A 133 -38.68 -21.63 -23.46
CA ALA A 133 -39.89 -21.31 -22.73
C ALA A 133 -39.64 -21.43 -21.21
N GLY A 134 -39.65 -20.28 -20.51
CA GLY A 134 -39.44 -20.21 -19.07
C GLY A 134 -38.05 -20.73 -18.68
N ASP A 135 -37.99 -21.77 -17.85
CA ASP A 135 -36.75 -22.37 -17.34
C ASP A 135 -36.21 -23.53 -18.21
N LYS A 136 -36.76 -23.74 -19.42
CA LYS A 136 -36.45 -24.90 -20.28
C LYS A 136 -36.24 -24.55 -21.75
N VAL A 137 -35.37 -25.32 -22.40
CA VAL A 137 -35.19 -25.33 -23.86
C VAL A 137 -35.62 -26.68 -24.42
N PHE A 138 -36.54 -26.67 -25.36
CA PHE A 138 -37.12 -27.86 -26.01
C PHE A 138 -36.56 -28.06 -27.41
N LEU A 139 -36.23 -29.30 -27.76
CA LEU A 139 -35.71 -29.68 -29.08
C LEU A 139 -36.72 -30.58 -29.81
N TYR A 140 -37.17 -30.15 -30.98
CA TYR A 140 -38.09 -30.87 -31.85
C TYR A 140 -37.44 -31.20 -33.19
N LYS A 141 -37.89 -32.29 -33.82
CA LYS A 141 -37.35 -32.70 -35.12
C LYS A 141 -37.70 -31.71 -36.24
N ASN A 142 -38.90 -31.14 -36.19
CA ASN A 142 -39.42 -30.16 -37.13
C ASN A 142 -40.62 -29.41 -36.49
N ALA A 143 -41.13 -28.39 -37.16
CA ALA A 143 -42.25 -27.58 -36.69
C ALA A 143 -43.58 -28.36 -36.55
N GLU A 144 -43.74 -29.48 -37.27
CA GLU A 144 -44.90 -30.36 -37.10
C GLU A 144 -44.83 -31.14 -35.79
N ASP A 145 -43.68 -31.76 -35.49
CA ASP A 145 -43.42 -32.43 -34.21
C ASP A 145 -43.59 -31.45 -33.02
N TYR A 146 -43.25 -30.16 -33.19
CA TYR A 146 -43.54 -29.10 -32.21
C TYR A 146 -45.04 -28.85 -32.01
N ARG A 147 -45.81 -28.67 -33.09
CA ARG A 147 -47.28 -28.51 -33.01
C ARG A 147 -47.98 -29.70 -32.37
N LEU A 148 -47.39 -30.89 -32.53
CA LEU A 148 -47.86 -32.13 -31.90
C LEU A 148 -47.38 -32.30 -30.44
N GLY A 149 -46.45 -31.45 -29.98
CA GLY A 149 -45.80 -31.56 -28.67
C GLY A 149 -44.82 -32.72 -28.53
N ILE A 150 -44.49 -33.42 -29.62
CA ILE A 150 -43.64 -34.61 -29.63
C ILE A 150 -42.19 -34.18 -29.87
N GLY A 151 -41.43 -33.95 -28.80
CA GLY A 151 -40.04 -33.52 -28.92
C GLY A 151 -39.02 -34.66 -28.81
N ILE A 152 -37.76 -34.32 -29.06
CA ILE A 152 -36.59 -35.19 -28.89
C ILE A 152 -36.22 -35.21 -27.40
N THR A 153 -35.95 -34.03 -26.83
CA THR A 153 -35.61 -33.82 -25.42
C THR A 153 -35.87 -32.37 -25.04
N TYR A 154 -35.92 -32.08 -23.75
CA TYR A 154 -35.77 -30.72 -23.22
C TYR A 154 -34.50 -30.62 -22.37
N ILE A 155 -34.06 -29.39 -22.12
CA ILE A 155 -32.87 -29.03 -21.33
C ILE A 155 -33.34 -28.07 -20.25
N GLU A 156 -33.03 -28.36 -18.99
CA GLU A 156 -33.31 -27.46 -17.87
C GLU A 156 -32.21 -26.40 -17.79
N MET A 157 -32.60 -25.13 -17.72
CA MET A 157 -31.68 -24.00 -17.85
C MET A 157 -31.02 -23.60 -16.54
N ASN A 158 -31.53 -24.08 -15.40
CA ASN A 158 -30.86 -23.98 -14.09
C ASN A 158 -29.48 -24.69 -14.05
N VAL A 159 -29.20 -25.59 -14.98
CA VAL A 159 -27.92 -26.28 -15.15
C VAL A 159 -27.23 -25.94 -16.49
N GLY A 160 -27.77 -24.98 -17.24
CA GLY A 160 -27.29 -24.57 -18.54
C GLY A 160 -26.27 -23.44 -18.49
N ASN A 161 -25.28 -23.46 -19.38
CA ASN A 161 -24.40 -22.34 -19.65
C ASN A 161 -24.23 -22.16 -21.17
N VAL A 162 -24.42 -20.94 -21.67
CA VAL A 162 -24.34 -20.63 -23.10
C VAL A 162 -23.01 -19.92 -23.39
N LYS A 163 -22.26 -20.44 -24.37
CA LYS A 163 -21.01 -19.84 -24.84
C LYS A 163 -21.03 -19.67 -26.34
N GLU A 164 -20.61 -18.50 -26.82
CA GLU A 164 -20.39 -18.26 -28.24
C GLU A 164 -19.10 -18.97 -28.70
N VAL A 165 -19.15 -19.62 -29.86
CA VAL A 165 -18.05 -20.45 -30.39
C VAL A 165 -17.46 -19.85 -31.65
N ASP A 166 -18.31 -19.50 -32.62
CA ASP A 166 -17.91 -18.89 -33.88
C ASP A 166 -18.95 -17.84 -34.32
N ARG A 167 -18.76 -17.26 -35.51
CA ARG A 167 -19.61 -16.18 -36.02
C ARG A 167 -21.11 -16.52 -36.08
N ARG A 168 -21.48 -17.80 -36.22
CA ARG A 168 -22.87 -18.26 -36.28
C ARG A 168 -23.20 -19.36 -35.27
N GLY A 169 -22.21 -19.83 -34.52
CA GLY A 169 -22.28 -20.99 -33.66
C GLY A 169 -22.16 -20.66 -32.17
N PHE A 170 -22.94 -21.36 -31.36
CA PHE A 170 -22.92 -21.26 -29.90
C PHE A 170 -23.18 -22.62 -29.24
N ASP A 171 -22.57 -22.84 -28.08
CA ASP A 171 -22.68 -24.06 -27.29
C ASP A 171 -23.56 -23.83 -26.06
N LEU A 172 -24.62 -24.63 -25.91
CA LEU A 172 -25.32 -24.80 -24.63
C LEU A 172 -24.71 -26.00 -23.89
N THR A 173 -23.92 -25.71 -22.86
CA THR A 173 -23.22 -26.69 -22.04
C THR A 173 -24.03 -27.00 -20.79
N THR A 174 -24.25 -28.29 -20.54
CA THR A 174 -24.74 -28.79 -19.25
C THR A 174 -23.68 -29.72 -18.62
N PRO A 175 -23.80 -30.09 -17.34
CA PRO A 175 -22.87 -31.05 -16.71
C PRO A 175 -22.80 -32.41 -17.41
N TYR A 176 -23.80 -32.72 -18.25
CA TYR A 176 -23.97 -34.04 -18.85
C TYR A 176 -23.68 -34.05 -20.37
N LYS A 177 -23.86 -32.91 -21.06
CA LYS A 177 -23.71 -32.83 -22.52
C LYS A 177 -23.50 -31.40 -23.00
N ILE A 178 -22.75 -31.24 -24.09
CA ILE A 178 -22.65 -29.99 -24.85
C ILE A 178 -23.56 -30.09 -26.08
N PHE A 179 -24.42 -29.09 -26.27
CA PHE A 179 -25.28 -28.93 -27.44
C PHE A 179 -24.75 -27.77 -28.30
N SER A 180 -24.04 -28.12 -29.39
CA SER A 180 -23.46 -27.12 -30.31
C SER A 180 -24.43 -26.75 -31.41
N PHE A 181 -24.98 -25.54 -31.32
CA PHE A 181 -25.93 -24.98 -32.26
C PHE A 181 -25.25 -24.06 -33.28
N SER A 182 -25.83 -23.94 -34.48
CA SER A 182 -25.49 -22.93 -35.48
C SER A 182 -26.76 -22.31 -36.03
N ALA A 183 -26.80 -20.97 -36.03
CA ALA A 183 -27.88 -20.14 -36.57
C ALA A 183 -27.58 -19.74 -38.03
N ASP A 184 -28.58 -19.21 -38.74
CA ASP A 184 -28.40 -18.86 -40.16
C ASP A 184 -27.60 -17.56 -40.34
N SER A 185 -27.69 -16.66 -39.35
CA SER A 185 -26.97 -15.39 -39.32
C SER A 185 -26.36 -15.08 -37.95
N GLU A 186 -25.42 -14.13 -37.94
CA GLU A 186 -24.79 -13.62 -36.72
C GLU A 186 -25.80 -12.91 -35.80
N GLN A 187 -26.72 -12.14 -36.37
CA GLN A 187 -27.80 -11.47 -35.64
C GLN A 187 -28.73 -12.50 -34.98
N GLU A 188 -29.13 -13.54 -35.71
CA GLU A 188 -30.00 -14.57 -35.17
C GLU A 188 -29.31 -15.33 -34.02
N LYS A 189 -28.01 -15.61 -34.14
CA LYS A 189 -27.19 -16.18 -33.06
C LYS A 189 -27.24 -15.31 -31.80
N GLU A 190 -27.07 -13.99 -31.92
CA GLU A 190 -27.12 -13.07 -30.77
C GLU A 190 -28.48 -13.13 -30.06
N GLU A 191 -29.58 -13.10 -30.81
CA GLU A 191 -30.92 -13.20 -30.22
C GLU A 191 -31.16 -14.56 -29.52
N TRP A 192 -30.63 -15.66 -30.07
CA TRP A 192 -30.72 -16.97 -29.44
C TRP A 192 -29.90 -17.07 -28.15
N VAL A 193 -28.69 -16.51 -28.16
CA VAL A 193 -27.82 -16.46 -26.99
C VAL A 193 -28.45 -15.62 -25.89
N GLU A 194 -29.01 -14.46 -26.21
CA GLU A 194 -29.69 -13.59 -25.26
C GLU A 194 -30.91 -14.29 -24.63
N ALA A 195 -31.79 -14.88 -25.45
CA ALA A 195 -32.97 -15.59 -24.95
C ALA A 195 -32.61 -16.76 -24.03
N MET A 196 -31.59 -17.55 -24.38
CA MET A 196 -31.15 -18.66 -23.54
C MET A 196 -30.45 -18.18 -22.26
N GLN A 197 -29.69 -17.08 -22.30
CA GLN A 197 -29.08 -16.47 -21.11
C GLN A 197 -30.15 -15.90 -20.15
N GLN A 198 -31.19 -15.29 -20.68
CA GLN A 198 -32.33 -14.78 -19.90
C GLN A 198 -33.07 -15.94 -19.20
N SER A 199 -33.35 -17.01 -19.94
CA SER A 199 -33.98 -18.23 -19.40
C SER A 199 -33.14 -18.88 -18.28
N ILE A 200 -31.80 -18.88 -18.39
CA ILE A 200 -30.90 -19.30 -17.31
C ILE A 200 -31.04 -18.38 -16.08
N ALA A 201 -31.08 -17.06 -16.28
CA ALA A 201 -31.18 -16.10 -15.18
C ALA A 201 -32.50 -16.22 -14.41
N GLU A 202 -33.62 -16.44 -15.12
CA GLU A 202 -34.94 -16.65 -14.52
C GLU A 202 -35.00 -17.96 -13.73
N ALA A 203 -34.45 -19.04 -14.28
CA ALA A 203 -34.36 -20.33 -13.59
C ALA A 203 -33.54 -20.29 -12.29
N LEU A 204 -32.69 -19.27 -12.11
CA LEU A 204 -31.80 -19.10 -10.96
C LEU A 204 -32.25 -18.00 -9.98
N SER A 205 -33.31 -17.23 -10.26
CA SER A 205 -33.69 -16.04 -9.49
C SER A 205 -34.75 -16.33 -8.40
N ASN A 206 -34.43 -16.04 -7.13
CA ASN A 206 -35.38 -15.97 -6.00
C ASN A 206 -35.30 -14.59 -5.31
N SER A 207 -36.40 -13.81 -5.29
CA SER A 207 -36.42 -12.42 -4.81
C SER A 207 -36.58 -12.24 -3.29
N GLU A 208 -36.80 -13.31 -2.52
CA GLU A 208 -37.10 -13.25 -1.07
C GLU A 208 -36.06 -12.44 -0.25
N VAL A 209 -34.77 -12.71 -0.45
CA VAL A 209 -33.68 -12.02 0.27
C VAL A 209 -33.60 -10.54 -0.10
N ALA A 210 -33.79 -10.22 -1.39
CA ALA A 210 -33.73 -8.84 -1.87
C ALA A 210 -34.81 -7.98 -1.23
N GLU A 211 -36.04 -8.47 -1.14
CA GLU A 211 -37.16 -7.77 -0.49
C GLU A 211 -36.90 -7.52 1.00
N ARG A 212 -36.30 -8.49 1.71
CA ARG A 212 -35.94 -8.33 3.14
C ARG A 212 -34.85 -7.29 3.37
N ILE A 213 -33.87 -7.18 2.48
CA ILE A 213 -32.79 -6.18 2.58
C ILE A 213 -33.28 -4.79 2.17
N TRP A 214 -34.15 -4.70 1.16
CA TRP A 214 -34.79 -3.46 0.71
C TRP A 214 -35.87 -2.93 1.67
N ALA A 215 -36.22 -3.67 2.71
CA ALA A 215 -37.04 -3.17 3.81
C ALA A 215 -36.42 -1.91 4.45
N VAL A 216 -35.09 -1.81 4.46
CA VAL A 216 -34.34 -0.62 4.89
C VAL A 216 -34.23 0.37 3.72
N GLU A 217 -34.64 1.61 3.94
CA GLU A 217 -34.73 2.63 2.88
C GLU A 217 -33.39 2.94 2.21
N SER A 218 -32.30 3.08 2.99
CA SER A 218 -30.96 3.36 2.47
C SER A 218 -30.40 2.23 1.58
N ASN A 219 -30.88 1.00 1.76
CA ASN A 219 -30.50 -0.16 0.94
C ASN A 219 -31.28 -0.23 -0.39
N ARG A 220 -32.33 0.59 -0.59
CA ARG A 220 -33.09 0.66 -1.85
C ARG A 220 -32.34 1.39 -2.97
N PHE A 221 -31.21 2.01 -2.66
CA PHE A 221 -30.36 2.70 -3.62
C PHE A 221 -28.94 2.16 -3.53
N CYS A 222 -28.28 2.04 -4.69
CA CYS A 222 -26.91 1.57 -4.78
C CYS A 222 -25.97 2.46 -3.96
N ALA A 223 -25.14 1.84 -3.12
CA ALA A 223 -24.20 2.53 -2.23
C ALA A 223 -23.18 3.46 -2.94
N ASP A 224 -22.96 3.27 -4.24
CA ASP A 224 -21.95 4.01 -5.00
C ASP A 224 -22.55 5.06 -5.95
N CYS A 225 -23.56 4.65 -6.73
CA CYS A 225 -24.09 5.47 -7.82
C CYS A 225 -25.57 5.85 -7.66
N GLY A 226 -26.21 5.47 -6.54
CA GLY A 226 -27.61 5.80 -6.27
C GLY A 226 -28.64 5.13 -7.16
N SER A 227 -28.27 4.17 -8.03
CA SER A 227 -29.24 3.43 -8.85
C SER A 227 -30.26 2.69 -7.97
N PRO A 228 -31.58 2.74 -8.30
CA PRO A 228 -32.61 2.15 -7.46
C PRO A 228 -32.62 0.62 -7.51
N LYS A 229 -33.18 0.00 -6.46
CA LYS A 229 -33.38 -1.44 -6.25
C LYS A 229 -32.15 -2.28 -6.60
N PRO A 230 -30.99 -2.04 -5.97
CA PRO A 230 -29.78 -2.81 -6.21
C PRO A 230 -29.95 -4.28 -5.78
N ASP A 231 -29.63 -5.23 -6.66
CA ASP A 231 -29.83 -6.67 -6.45
C ASP A 231 -28.51 -7.45 -6.23
N TRP A 232 -27.42 -6.75 -5.93
CA TRP A 232 -26.13 -7.30 -5.54
C TRP A 232 -25.63 -6.66 -4.25
N ALA A 233 -24.70 -7.31 -3.57
CA ALA A 233 -24.06 -6.76 -2.38
C ALA A 233 -22.60 -7.17 -2.27
N SER A 234 -21.79 -6.34 -1.61
CA SER A 234 -20.45 -6.70 -1.13
C SER A 234 -20.56 -7.08 0.35
N ILE A 235 -20.47 -8.38 0.66
CA ILE A 235 -20.78 -8.91 2.00
C ILE A 235 -19.77 -8.50 3.07
N ASN A 236 -18.49 -8.30 2.72
CA ASN A 236 -17.45 -7.87 3.66
C ASN A 236 -17.43 -6.36 3.94
N LEU A 237 -17.90 -5.56 2.96
CA LEU A 237 -18.00 -4.10 3.08
C LEU A 237 -19.38 -3.66 3.61
N CYS A 238 -20.33 -4.60 3.71
CA CYS A 238 -21.73 -4.37 4.08
C CYS A 238 -22.45 -3.31 3.22
N VAL A 239 -22.21 -3.32 1.91
CA VAL A 239 -22.88 -2.41 0.95
C VAL A 239 -23.71 -3.17 -0.09
N VAL A 240 -24.87 -2.63 -0.44
CA VAL A 240 -25.80 -3.09 -1.47
C VAL A 240 -25.63 -2.22 -2.72
N ILE A 241 -25.37 -2.86 -3.86
CA ILE A 241 -24.89 -2.24 -5.09
C ILE A 241 -25.63 -2.77 -6.32
N CYS A 242 -25.75 -1.94 -7.37
CA CYS A 242 -26.41 -2.36 -8.61
C CYS A 242 -25.52 -3.30 -9.44
N LYS A 243 -26.11 -4.08 -10.36
CA LYS A 243 -25.38 -4.99 -11.29
C LYS A 243 -24.17 -4.34 -11.98
N ARG A 244 -24.29 -3.07 -12.37
CA ARG A 244 -23.21 -2.31 -13.04
C ARG A 244 -22.03 -2.03 -12.10
N CYS A 245 -22.28 -1.56 -10.88
CA CYS A 245 -21.22 -1.41 -9.87
C CYS A 245 -20.67 -2.78 -9.44
N ALA A 246 -21.52 -3.80 -9.28
CA ALA A 246 -21.10 -5.16 -8.95
C ALA A 246 -20.11 -5.73 -9.98
N GLY A 247 -20.27 -5.40 -11.27
CA GLY A 247 -19.30 -5.72 -12.31
C GLY A 247 -17.92 -5.13 -12.06
N GLU A 248 -17.85 -3.83 -11.75
CA GLU A 248 -16.59 -3.13 -11.46
C GLU A 248 -15.97 -3.58 -10.12
N HIS A 249 -16.80 -3.84 -9.09
CA HIS A 249 -16.34 -4.40 -7.82
C HIS A 249 -15.61 -5.73 -8.02
N ARG A 250 -16.11 -6.63 -8.87
CA ARG A 250 -15.39 -7.88 -9.19
C ARG A 250 -13.99 -7.63 -9.74
N GLY A 251 -13.80 -6.55 -10.50
CA GLY A 251 -12.50 -6.12 -11.02
C GLY A 251 -11.51 -5.65 -9.95
N LEU A 252 -11.97 -5.30 -8.74
CA LEU A 252 -11.09 -4.95 -7.63
C LEU A 252 -10.43 -6.16 -6.97
N GLY A 253 -11.05 -7.34 -7.12
CA GLY A 253 -10.56 -8.62 -6.58
C GLY A 253 -11.18 -8.99 -5.22
N PRO A 254 -11.22 -10.31 -4.92
CA PRO A 254 -11.92 -10.86 -3.75
C PRO A 254 -11.27 -10.52 -2.40
N GLY A 255 -10.03 -10.03 -2.39
CA GLY A 255 -9.35 -9.53 -1.19
C GLY A 255 -9.85 -8.16 -0.72
N ILE A 256 -10.53 -7.40 -1.60
CA ILE A 256 -11.06 -6.07 -1.29
C ILE A 256 -12.58 -6.10 -1.16
N THR A 257 -13.28 -6.74 -2.11
CA THR A 257 -14.74 -6.79 -2.15
C THR A 257 -15.23 -8.18 -2.50
N LYS A 258 -16.21 -8.66 -1.72
CA LYS A 258 -16.82 -9.99 -1.87
C LYS A 258 -18.24 -9.86 -2.38
N VAL A 259 -18.38 -9.80 -3.70
CA VAL A 259 -19.67 -9.57 -4.37
C VAL A 259 -20.54 -10.83 -4.40
N ARG A 260 -21.80 -10.72 -4.00
CA ARG A 260 -22.83 -11.78 -4.04
C ARG A 260 -24.16 -11.25 -4.56
N SER A 261 -24.90 -12.10 -5.27
CA SER A 261 -26.24 -11.79 -5.77
C SER A 261 -27.26 -11.96 -4.66
N LEU A 262 -28.18 -11.00 -4.50
CA LEU A 262 -29.31 -11.15 -3.58
C LEU A 262 -30.30 -12.19 -4.10
N LYS A 263 -30.35 -12.42 -5.42
CA LYS A 263 -31.36 -13.27 -6.06
C LYS A 263 -30.86 -14.68 -6.40
N MET A 264 -29.56 -14.86 -6.65
CA MET A 264 -29.00 -16.12 -7.16
C MET A 264 -28.17 -16.89 -6.11
N ASP A 265 -27.59 -16.23 -5.11
CA ASP A 265 -26.65 -16.86 -4.17
C ASP A 265 -27.30 -17.29 -2.83
N ARG A 266 -28.41 -18.06 -2.89
CA ARG A 266 -29.22 -18.39 -1.69
C ARG A 266 -28.42 -18.97 -0.52
N LYS A 267 -27.41 -19.80 -0.79
CA LYS A 267 -26.60 -20.47 0.24
C LYS A 267 -25.71 -19.51 1.05
N VAL A 268 -25.47 -18.31 0.54
CA VAL A 268 -24.60 -17.32 1.19
C VAL A 268 -25.38 -16.44 2.17
N TRP A 269 -26.68 -16.23 1.92
CA TRP A 269 -27.53 -15.37 2.73
C TRP A 269 -28.13 -16.12 3.92
N THR A 270 -27.36 -16.19 5.01
CA THR A 270 -27.83 -16.65 6.33
C THR A 270 -28.72 -15.60 7.01
N GLU A 271 -29.47 -16.01 8.04
CA GLU A 271 -30.31 -15.08 8.80
C GLU A 271 -29.47 -13.98 9.48
N GLU A 272 -28.30 -14.34 10.01
CA GLU A 272 -27.36 -13.41 10.64
C GLU A 272 -26.82 -12.38 9.63
N LEU A 273 -26.50 -12.80 8.40
CA LEU A 273 -26.01 -11.90 7.36
C LEU A 273 -27.12 -10.95 6.88
N ILE A 274 -28.35 -11.45 6.73
CA ILE A 274 -29.50 -10.61 6.40
C ILE A 274 -29.73 -9.56 7.50
N GLU A 275 -29.69 -9.96 8.76
CA GLU A 275 -29.84 -9.04 9.89
C GLU A 275 -28.69 -8.01 9.96
N LEU A 276 -27.46 -8.41 9.65
CA LEU A 276 -26.31 -7.49 9.57
C LEU A 276 -26.56 -6.38 8.53
N PHE A 277 -27.08 -6.72 7.35
CA PHE A 277 -27.43 -5.74 6.32
C PHE A 277 -28.65 -4.88 6.67
N GLN A 278 -29.56 -5.39 7.52
CA GLN A 278 -30.70 -4.63 8.01
C GLN A 278 -30.29 -3.59 9.07
N LYS A 279 -29.34 -3.92 9.95
CA LYS A 279 -28.89 -3.01 11.02
C LYS A 279 -27.77 -2.06 10.60
N PHE A 280 -26.86 -2.52 9.74
CA PHE A 280 -25.69 -1.75 9.32
C PHE A 280 -25.90 -1.12 7.94
N GLY A 281 -25.89 -1.95 6.91
CA GLY A 281 -26.26 -1.59 5.54
C GLY A 281 -25.56 -0.35 4.95
N ASN A 282 -26.14 0.19 3.88
CA ASN A 282 -25.55 1.28 3.11
C ASN A 282 -25.35 2.57 3.89
N MET A 283 -26.27 2.90 4.79
CA MET A 283 -26.21 4.14 5.57
C MET A 283 -24.96 4.16 6.46
N MET A 284 -24.78 3.16 7.31
CA MET A 284 -23.61 3.09 8.20
C MET A 284 -22.32 2.90 7.41
N ALA A 285 -22.34 2.02 6.41
CA ALA A 285 -21.15 1.77 5.59
C ALA A 285 -20.68 3.04 4.84
N ASN A 286 -21.58 3.89 4.35
CA ASN A 286 -21.20 5.12 3.67
C ASN A 286 -20.83 6.26 4.63
N GLN A 287 -21.26 6.25 5.90
CA GLN A 287 -20.70 7.15 6.91
C GLN A 287 -19.19 6.93 7.10
N PHE A 288 -18.71 5.71 6.88
CA PHE A 288 -17.28 5.41 6.83
C PHE A 288 -16.72 5.61 5.42
N TRP A 289 -17.14 4.80 4.44
CA TRP A 289 -16.50 4.73 3.10
C TRP A 289 -16.71 5.96 2.23
N ALA A 290 -17.75 6.74 2.48
CA ALA A 290 -18.12 7.90 1.68
C ALA A 290 -18.19 9.20 2.50
N ALA A 291 -17.60 9.21 3.71
CA ALA A 291 -17.62 10.35 4.63
C ALA A 291 -17.18 11.66 3.97
N ASN A 292 -16.14 11.55 3.12
CA ASN A 292 -15.45 12.68 2.53
C ASN A 292 -15.54 12.67 0.99
N VAL A 293 -16.60 12.08 0.40
CA VAL A 293 -16.78 12.12 -1.06
C VAL A 293 -17.19 13.52 -1.48
N PRO A 294 -16.37 14.26 -2.24
CA PRO A 294 -16.78 15.56 -2.73
C PRO A 294 -17.86 15.40 -3.81
N PRO A 295 -18.83 16.31 -3.91
CA PRO A 295 -19.88 16.25 -4.93
C PRO A 295 -19.36 16.16 -6.38
N SER A 296 -18.14 16.63 -6.64
CA SER A 296 -17.51 16.57 -7.97
C SER A 296 -17.01 15.18 -8.36
N GLU A 297 -16.72 14.31 -7.38
CA GLU A 297 -16.27 12.93 -7.64
C GLU A 297 -17.39 11.90 -7.44
N ALA A 298 -18.56 12.33 -6.94
CA ALA A 298 -19.73 11.47 -6.79
C ALA A 298 -20.26 11.04 -8.16
N ILE A 299 -20.49 9.74 -8.32
CA ILE A 299 -21.00 9.15 -9.56
C ILE A 299 -22.52 8.95 -9.52
N GLY A 300 -23.16 8.98 -10.69
CA GLY A 300 -24.61 8.82 -10.82
C GLY A 300 -25.04 7.52 -11.52
N PRO A 301 -26.36 7.26 -11.61
CA PRO A 301 -26.89 6.07 -12.29
C PRO A 301 -26.50 5.97 -13.77
N THR A 302 -26.22 7.10 -14.41
CA THR A 302 -25.84 7.19 -15.84
C THR A 302 -24.34 7.17 -16.10
N SER A 303 -23.50 7.22 -15.05
CA SER A 303 -22.04 7.18 -15.17
C SER A 303 -21.55 5.94 -15.89
N GLY A 304 -20.54 6.13 -16.77
CA GLY A 304 -19.94 5.08 -17.60
C GLY A 304 -19.06 4.10 -16.79
N SER A 305 -18.71 2.96 -17.40
CA SER A 305 -17.92 1.91 -16.72
C SER A 305 -16.56 2.39 -16.22
N GLN A 306 -15.83 3.17 -17.02
CA GLN A 306 -14.51 3.68 -16.63
C GLN A 306 -14.58 4.67 -15.46
N GLU A 307 -15.61 5.51 -15.42
CA GLU A 307 -15.86 6.45 -14.33
C GLU A 307 -16.22 5.71 -13.04
N ARG A 308 -17.12 4.72 -13.12
CA ARG A 308 -17.45 3.81 -12.01
C ARG A 308 -16.21 3.11 -11.49
N ARG A 309 -15.38 2.56 -12.37
CA ARG A 309 -14.15 1.87 -11.99
C ARG A 309 -13.20 2.77 -11.22
N ARG A 310 -12.97 4.00 -11.71
CA ARG A 310 -12.11 4.98 -11.04
C ARG A 310 -12.62 5.31 -9.64
N PHE A 311 -13.91 5.63 -9.51
CA PHE A 311 -14.53 5.95 -8.24
C PHE A 311 -14.45 4.78 -7.23
N LEU A 312 -14.73 3.55 -7.67
CA LEU A 312 -14.67 2.36 -6.81
C LEU A 312 -13.25 2.02 -6.35
N ILE A 313 -12.23 2.24 -7.21
CA ILE A 313 -10.82 2.11 -6.81
C ILE A 313 -10.50 3.13 -5.71
N ALA A 314 -10.81 4.40 -5.93
CA ALA A 314 -10.56 5.46 -4.95
C ALA A 314 -11.28 5.20 -3.61
N LYS A 315 -12.57 4.81 -3.68
CA LYS A 315 -13.41 4.57 -2.50
C LYS A 315 -12.96 3.37 -1.69
N TYR A 316 -12.73 2.22 -2.32
CA TYR A 316 -12.58 0.94 -1.60
C TYR A 316 -11.18 0.34 -1.62
N ARG A 317 -10.37 0.57 -2.65
CA ARG A 317 -8.99 0.07 -2.71
C ARG A 317 -8.03 1.04 -2.06
N GLU A 318 -8.19 2.33 -2.36
CA GLU A 318 -7.32 3.39 -1.84
C GLU A 318 -7.85 3.94 -0.50
N GLY A 319 -9.15 3.78 -0.23
CA GLY A 319 -9.78 4.31 0.97
C GLY A 319 -9.80 5.84 1.00
N LYS A 320 -9.75 6.50 -0.17
CA LYS A 320 -9.55 7.96 -0.32
C LYS A 320 -10.56 8.79 0.47
N TYR A 321 -11.83 8.37 0.48
CA TYR A 321 -12.93 9.14 1.07
C TYR A 321 -13.33 8.67 2.47
N ARG A 322 -12.59 7.72 3.04
CA ARG A 322 -13.01 7.09 4.29
C ARG A 322 -12.86 8.03 5.47
N HIS A 323 -13.63 7.79 6.53
CA HIS A 323 -13.40 8.41 7.83
C HIS A 323 -12.23 7.71 8.54
N TYR A 324 -11.12 8.42 8.79
CA TYR A 324 -9.96 7.82 9.46
C TYR A 324 -10.21 7.72 10.97
N HIS A 325 -9.85 6.57 11.55
CA HIS A 325 -9.89 6.38 12.98
C HIS A 325 -8.74 7.16 13.66
N PRO A 326 -8.92 7.78 14.83
CA PRO A 326 -7.86 8.52 15.53
C PRO A 326 -6.59 7.71 15.83
N LEU A 327 -6.71 6.39 15.86
CA LEU A 327 -5.58 5.45 16.08
C LEU A 327 -4.87 5.02 14.79
N PHE A 328 -5.26 5.56 13.63
CA PHE A 328 -4.67 5.20 12.33
C PHE A 328 -3.13 5.40 12.35
N GLY A 329 -2.39 4.39 11.93
CA GLY A 329 -0.92 4.38 11.96
C GLY A 329 -0.30 3.81 13.25
N ASN A 330 -1.08 3.53 14.29
CA ASN A 330 -0.63 2.79 15.48
C ASN A 330 -1.26 1.40 15.55
N GLN A 331 -0.55 0.39 15.04
CA GLN A 331 -1.05 -0.96 14.92
C GLN A 331 -1.45 -1.57 16.27
N GLU A 332 -0.65 -1.35 17.32
CA GLU A 332 -0.90 -1.97 18.63
C GLU A 332 -2.15 -1.39 19.31
N GLU A 333 -2.34 -0.07 19.24
CA GLU A 333 -3.54 0.58 19.78
C GLU A 333 -4.79 0.23 18.97
N LEU A 334 -4.68 0.14 17.63
CA LEU A 334 -5.77 -0.32 16.76
C LEU A 334 -6.19 -1.76 17.09
N ASP A 335 -5.24 -2.66 17.26
CA ASP A 335 -5.50 -4.07 17.59
C ASP A 335 -6.13 -4.20 18.98
N ARG A 336 -5.66 -3.41 19.96
CA ARG A 336 -6.24 -3.37 21.30
C ARG A 336 -7.66 -2.80 21.31
N ALA A 337 -7.90 -1.72 20.57
CA ALA A 337 -9.22 -1.12 20.42
C ALA A 337 -10.19 -2.08 19.70
N LEU A 338 -9.71 -2.82 18.70
CA LEU A 338 -10.51 -3.84 18.01
C LEU A 338 -10.97 -4.92 18.99
N CYS A 339 -10.05 -5.44 19.81
CA CYS A 339 -10.38 -6.43 20.85
C CYS A 339 -11.44 -5.92 21.84
N ALA A 340 -11.44 -4.63 22.17
CA ALA A 340 -12.48 -4.03 22.99
C ALA A 340 -13.81 -3.91 22.23
N ALA A 341 -13.78 -3.34 21.01
CA ALA A 341 -14.97 -3.07 20.20
C ALA A 341 -15.79 -4.33 19.89
N VAL A 342 -15.12 -5.45 19.57
CA VAL A 342 -15.79 -6.73 19.22
C VAL A 342 -16.55 -7.37 20.37
N THR A 343 -16.33 -6.94 21.62
CA THR A 343 -17.12 -7.37 22.78
C THR A 343 -18.45 -6.62 22.91
N THR A 344 -18.60 -5.53 22.15
CA THR A 344 -19.79 -4.68 22.11
C THR A 344 -20.59 -4.89 20.83
N SER A 345 -21.78 -4.30 20.75
CA SER A 345 -22.60 -4.32 19.54
C SER A 345 -22.23 -3.24 18.51
N ASP A 346 -21.17 -2.45 18.76
CA ASP A 346 -20.79 -1.35 17.89
C ASP A 346 -20.03 -1.85 16.65
N LEU A 347 -20.78 -2.08 15.59
CA LEU A 347 -20.24 -2.52 14.29
C LEU A 347 -19.54 -1.37 13.54
N ALA A 348 -19.88 -0.12 13.83
CA ALA A 348 -19.29 1.03 13.15
C ALA A 348 -17.85 1.26 13.63
N GLU A 349 -17.64 1.15 14.94
CA GLU A 349 -16.30 1.17 15.53
C GLU A 349 -15.44 0.01 15.01
N THR A 350 -15.97 -1.23 15.01
CA THR A 350 -15.27 -2.39 14.43
C THR A 350 -14.92 -2.18 12.95
N GLN A 351 -15.83 -1.58 12.16
CA GLN A 351 -15.56 -1.24 10.76
C GLN A 351 -14.40 -0.23 10.65
N ALA A 352 -14.46 0.86 11.41
CA ALA A 352 -13.44 1.89 11.39
C ALA A 352 -12.06 1.32 11.74
N LEU A 353 -11.96 0.49 12.78
CA LEU A 353 -10.72 -0.12 13.24
C LEU A 353 -10.13 -1.09 12.20
N LEU A 354 -10.92 -2.02 11.68
CA LEU A 354 -10.45 -2.99 10.68
C LEU A 354 -9.95 -2.30 9.41
N PHE A 355 -10.73 -1.37 8.86
CA PHE A 355 -10.37 -0.68 7.63
C PHE A 355 -9.39 0.49 7.84
N CYS A 356 -8.99 0.77 9.08
CA CYS A 356 -7.85 1.62 9.42
C CYS A 356 -6.56 0.84 9.73
N GLY A 357 -6.60 -0.50 9.66
CA GLY A 357 -5.41 -1.34 9.70
C GLY A 357 -5.39 -2.37 10.83
N ALA A 358 -6.37 -2.40 11.74
CA ALA A 358 -6.42 -3.40 12.80
C ALA A 358 -6.46 -4.83 12.20
N SER A 359 -5.65 -5.73 12.75
CA SER A 359 -5.59 -7.11 12.27
C SER A 359 -6.81 -7.89 12.78
N VAL A 360 -7.58 -8.46 11.86
CA VAL A 360 -8.73 -9.33 12.18
C VAL A 360 -8.33 -10.59 12.97
N THR A 361 -7.03 -10.90 13.03
CA THR A 361 -6.44 -12.01 13.80
C THR A 361 -5.40 -11.51 14.80
N CYS A 362 -5.49 -10.28 15.30
CA CYS A 362 -4.57 -9.79 16.32
C CYS A 362 -4.62 -10.66 17.59
N ASP A 363 -3.51 -10.67 18.33
CA ASP A 363 -3.47 -11.32 19.64
C ASP A 363 -4.24 -10.46 20.65
N THR A 364 -5.12 -11.11 21.40
CA THR A 364 -5.98 -10.48 22.40
C THR A 364 -5.31 -10.41 23.77
N GLY A 365 -4.19 -11.12 23.96
CA GLY A 365 -3.52 -11.29 25.25
C GLY A 365 -4.25 -12.25 26.20
N ASP A 366 -5.34 -12.88 25.77
CA ASP A 366 -6.10 -13.86 26.55
C ASP A 366 -5.94 -15.28 25.95
N PRO A 367 -5.25 -16.21 26.64
CA PRO A 367 -5.05 -17.57 26.16
C PRO A 367 -6.34 -18.35 25.89
N GLN A 368 -7.47 -17.99 26.52
CA GLN A 368 -8.76 -18.64 26.28
C GLN A 368 -9.50 -18.08 25.06
N CYS A 369 -9.15 -16.88 24.60
CA CYS A 369 -9.78 -16.21 23.47
C CYS A 369 -8.72 -15.53 22.59
N PRO A 370 -7.85 -16.29 21.90
CA PRO A 370 -6.63 -15.75 21.27
C PRO A 370 -6.87 -14.89 20.02
N THR A 371 -8.13 -14.66 19.61
CA THR A 371 -8.46 -13.84 18.43
C THR A 371 -9.69 -12.97 18.71
N PRO A 372 -9.88 -11.84 18.00
CA PRO A 372 -11.07 -11.00 18.11
C PRO A 372 -12.37 -11.77 17.85
N LEU A 373 -12.34 -12.75 16.95
CA LEU A 373 -13.48 -13.63 16.69
C LEU A 373 -13.86 -14.47 17.92
N ALA A 374 -12.89 -15.03 18.63
CA ALA A 374 -13.13 -15.79 19.86
C ALA A 374 -13.64 -14.89 21.01
N LEU A 375 -13.17 -13.64 21.08
CA LEU A 375 -13.70 -12.64 22.00
C LEU A 375 -15.16 -12.31 21.71
N ALA A 376 -15.51 -12.07 20.44
CA ALA A 376 -16.88 -11.81 20.04
C ALA A 376 -17.80 -13.00 20.36
N GLU A 377 -17.34 -14.24 20.15
CA GLU A 377 -18.06 -15.46 20.49
C GLU A 377 -18.32 -15.58 21.99
N ARG A 378 -17.29 -15.38 22.82
CA ARG A 378 -17.43 -15.39 24.28
C ARG A 378 -18.38 -14.30 24.79
N SER A 379 -18.39 -13.14 24.15
CA SER A 379 -19.28 -12.03 24.49
C SER A 379 -20.68 -12.15 23.87
N GLY A 380 -20.98 -13.22 23.13
CA GLY A 380 -22.28 -13.44 22.50
C GLY A 380 -22.61 -12.46 21.35
N GLN A 381 -21.60 -11.80 20.78
CA GLN A 381 -21.76 -10.79 19.74
C GLN A 381 -21.85 -11.42 18.33
N ARG A 382 -22.96 -12.12 18.07
CA ARG A 382 -23.21 -12.85 16.82
C ARG A 382 -23.02 -12.02 15.53
N LEU A 383 -23.38 -10.74 15.52
CA LEU A 383 -23.21 -9.88 14.33
C LEU A 383 -21.75 -9.42 14.15
N GLN A 384 -21.00 -9.21 15.23
CA GLN A 384 -19.56 -8.95 15.16
C GLN A 384 -18.85 -10.19 14.58
N MET A 385 -19.23 -11.39 15.03
CA MET A 385 -18.69 -12.65 14.49
C MET A 385 -18.93 -12.77 12.98
N GLU A 386 -20.16 -12.54 12.52
CA GLU A 386 -20.52 -12.57 11.09
C GLU A 386 -19.68 -11.57 10.29
N PHE A 387 -19.53 -10.34 10.79
CA PHE A 387 -18.73 -9.29 10.15
C PHE A 387 -17.23 -9.63 10.07
N LEU A 388 -16.65 -10.16 11.16
CA LEU A 388 -15.25 -10.60 11.22
C LEU A 388 -14.98 -11.78 10.29
N LEU A 389 -15.90 -12.76 10.22
CA LEU A 389 -15.77 -13.93 9.32
C LEU A 389 -15.70 -13.51 7.85
N HIS A 390 -16.53 -12.55 7.43
CA HIS A 390 -16.47 -12.01 6.07
C HIS A 390 -15.23 -11.16 5.81
N ASN A 391 -14.54 -10.68 6.86
CA ASN A 391 -13.29 -9.91 6.73
C ASN A 391 -12.00 -10.71 7.04
N LYS A 392 -12.11 -11.99 7.41
CA LYS A 392 -10.96 -12.85 7.79
C LYS A 392 -9.90 -13.02 6.70
N THR A 393 -10.29 -12.97 5.43
CA THR A 393 -9.40 -13.14 4.27
C THR A 393 -9.22 -11.87 3.44
N SER A 394 -9.91 -10.79 3.81
CA SER A 394 -9.63 -9.47 3.25
C SER A 394 -8.45 -8.88 4.01
N GLY A 395 -7.26 -9.39 3.70
CA GLY A 395 -6.04 -8.67 4.04
C GLY A 395 -6.11 -7.35 3.29
N TRP A 396 -6.35 -6.25 4.00
CA TRP A 396 -6.05 -4.93 3.46
C TRP A 396 -4.55 -4.96 3.19
N PHE A 397 -4.17 -5.26 1.95
CA PHE A 397 -2.81 -5.08 1.47
C PHE A 397 -2.57 -3.57 1.43
N GLY A 398 -2.31 -2.97 2.59
CA GLY A 398 -1.39 -1.86 2.64
C GLY A 398 -0.16 -2.36 1.90
N GLY A 399 0.12 -1.76 0.74
CA GLY A 399 1.26 -2.12 -0.08
C GLY A 399 2.55 -1.86 0.70
N CYS A 400 2.94 -2.83 1.51
CA CYS A 400 4.26 -3.02 2.06
C CYS A 400 4.64 -4.47 1.75
N CYS A 401 5.50 -4.60 0.76
CA CYS A 401 6.17 -5.81 0.36
C CYS A 401 6.80 -6.46 1.60
N GLY A 402 6.52 -7.74 1.85
CA GLY A 402 7.19 -8.50 2.91
C GLY A 402 8.67 -8.69 2.60
N ALA A 403 9.53 -8.28 3.54
CA ALA A 403 10.56 -9.10 4.19
C ALA A 403 11.58 -8.21 4.91
N GLY A 404 11.79 -8.47 6.20
CA GLY A 404 12.93 -7.97 6.98
C GLY A 404 12.55 -7.05 8.13
N GLN A 405 12.71 -7.55 9.35
CA GLN A 405 12.62 -6.79 10.60
C GLN A 405 13.42 -5.49 10.52
N SER A 406 12.76 -4.34 10.66
CA SER A 406 13.24 -3.11 11.29
C SER A 406 12.19 -2.01 11.09
N SER A 407 11.86 -1.33 12.19
CA SER A 407 11.00 -0.15 12.24
C SER A 407 11.39 0.90 11.19
N GLY A 408 10.37 1.55 10.61
CA GLY A 408 10.53 2.76 9.81
C GLY A 408 10.56 2.51 8.31
N ARG A 409 9.37 2.40 7.70
CA ARG A 409 9.21 2.64 6.26
C ARG A 409 8.04 3.58 5.99
N LEU A 410 8.43 4.78 5.62
CA LEU A 410 7.70 5.88 5.00
C LEU A 410 6.50 5.45 4.15
N LEU A 411 5.33 6.02 4.45
CA LEU A 411 4.28 6.21 3.45
C LEU A 411 4.69 7.37 2.54
N SER A 412 5.62 7.12 1.61
CA SER A 412 5.60 7.83 0.33
C SER A 412 4.62 7.09 -0.58
N ALA A 413 3.32 7.22 -0.31
CA ALA A 413 2.34 6.87 -1.33
C ALA A 413 2.45 7.96 -2.41
N PRO A 414 2.70 7.64 -3.69
CA PRO A 414 2.47 8.60 -4.74
C PRO A 414 0.97 8.90 -4.68
N LEU A 415 0.61 10.13 -4.32
CA LEU A 415 -0.71 10.67 -4.62
C LEU A 415 -0.87 10.53 -6.14
N CYS A 416 -1.53 9.47 -6.59
CA CYS A 416 -1.97 9.32 -7.97
C CYS A 416 -2.91 10.50 -8.25
N ARG A 417 -2.32 11.53 -8.87
CA ARG A 417 -2.89 12.75 -9.44
C ARG A 417 -4.42 12.74 -9.52
N ALA A 418 -5.05 13.34 -8.52
CA ALA A 418 -6.39 13.88 -8.65
C ALA A 418 -6.37 14.96 -9.75
N GLU A 419 -7.32 14.92 -10.69
CA GLU A 419 -7.53 16.02 -11.63
C GLU A 419 -7.88 17.28 -10.81
N PHE A 420 -6.99 18.28 -10.83
CA PHE A 420 -7.24 19.56 -10.18
C PHE A 420 -8.45 20.23 -10.81
N SER A 421 -9.47 20.55 -10.01
CA SER A 421 -10.59 21.38 -10.47
C SER A 421 -10.18 22.84 -10.44
N ARG A 422 -10.32 23.56 -11.56
CA ARG A 422 -10.10 25.02 -11.58
C ARG A 422 -11.12 25.70 -10.65
N ARG A 423 -10.62 26.50 -9.71
CA ARG A 423 -11.42 27.30 -8.77
C ARG A 423 -10.92 28.73 -8.79
N TRP A 424 -11.84 29.66 -8.62
CA TRP A 424 -11.49 31.06 -8.38
C TRP A 424 -11.29 31.24 -6.87
N CYS A 425 -10.13 31.73 -6.44
CA CYS A 425 -9.83 31.91 -5.02
C CYS A 425 -9.62 33.40 -4.71
N THR A 426 -10.07 33.84 -3.54
CA THR A 426 -9.86 35.19 -3.03
C THR A 426 -9.42 35.13 -1.58
N LEU A 427 -8.44 35.94 -1.19
CA LEU A 427 -8.05 36.16 0.20
C LEU A 427 -8.49 37.57 0.60
N GLN A 428 -9.51 37.69 1.44
CA GLN A 428 -10.03 38.96 1.93
C GLN A 428 -10.28 38.87 3.44
N ASP A 429 -9.87 39.91 4.18
CA ASP A 429 -10.10 40.05 5.62
C ASP A 429 -9.73 38.80 6.46
N GLY A 430 -8.64 38.12 6.10
CA GLY A 430 -8.18 36.92 6.81
C GLY A 430 -8.97 35.65 6.50
N VAL A 431 -9.78 35.64 5.44
CA VAL A 431 -10.54 34.49 4.96
C VAL A 431 -10.14 34.16 3.53
N LEU A 432 -9.70 32.91 3.31
CA LEU A 432 -9.45 32.34 1.99
C LEU A 432 -10.72 31.65 1.49
N SER A 433 -11.44 32.31 0.59
CA SER A 433 -12.67 31.80 -0.01
C SER A 433 -12.39 31.28 -1.42
N TYR A 434 -12.99 30.15 -1.78
CA TYR A 434 -12.86 29.57 -3.12
C TYR A 434 -14.24 29.31 -3.74
N TYR A 435 -14.34 29.60 -5.04
CA TYR A 435 -15.55 29.61 -5.84
C TYR A 435 -15.37 28.71 -7.06
N GLU A 436 -16.48 28.22 -7.61
CA GLU A 436 -16.48 27.47 -8.85
C GLU A 436 -15.93 28.29 -10.03
N ASN A 437 -16.27 29.58 -10.08
CA ASN A 437 -15.77 30.56 -11.04
C ASN A 437 -15.92 31.98 -10.45
N ASP A 438 -15.43 32.98 -11.18
CA ASP A 438 -15.41 34.41 -10.80
C ASP A 438 -16.79 35.09 -10.79
N ARG A 439 -17.86 34.42 -11.26
CA ARG A 439 -19.22 34.97 -11.34
C ARG A 439 -20.13 34.48 -10.21
N ASN A 440 -19.71 33.49 -9.45
CA ASN A 440 -20.50 32.95 -8.35
C ASN A 440 -20.45 33.92 -7.15
N ALA A 441 -21.61 34.33 -6.64
CA ALA A 441 -21.71 35.23 -5.49
C ALA A 441 -21.49 34.53 -4.13
N VAL A 442 -21.62 33.20 -4.09
CA VAL A 442 -21.49 32.40 -2.86
C VAL A 442 -20.26 31.49 -2.99
N PRO A 443 -19.36 31.49 -2.00
CA PRO A 443 -18.17 30.62 -2.02
C PRO A 443 -18.56 29.15 -1.83
N ASN A 444 -17.82 28.26 -2.50
CA ASN A 444 -17.92 26.82 -2.34
C ASN A 444 -17.33 26.34 -1.01
N GLY A 445 -16.40 27.11 -0.46
CA GLY A 445 -15.89 26.93 0.89
C GLY A 445 -14.95 28.07 1.27
N GLU A 446 -14.70 28.15 2.57
CA GLU A 446 -13.90 29.20 3.20
C GLU A 446 -12.93 28.57 4.19
N ILE A 447 -11.73 29.14 4.28
CA ILE A 447 -10.70 28.76 5.23
C ILE A 447 -10.31 30.02 5.97
N ARG A 448 -10.52 30.06 7.28
CA ARG A 448 -10.04 31.19 8.08
C ARG A 448 -8.56 31.05 8.30
N VAL A 449 -7.82 32.13 8.10
CA VAL A 449 -6.36 32.10 8.21
C VAL A 449 -5.89 31.84 9.65
N GLU A 450 -6.70 32.23 10.64
CA GLU A 450 -6.48 31.92 12.06
C GLU A 450 -6.49 30.41 12.36
N GLU A 451 -7.22 29.62 11.57
CA GLU A 451 -7.31 28.16 11.70
C GLU A 451 -6.12 27.45 11.03
N ILE A 452 -5.28 28.15 10.25
CA ILE A 452 -4.14 27.53 9.58
C ILE A 452 -3.07 27.21 10.63
N VAL A 453 -2.44 26.04 10.55
CA VAL A 453 -1.34 25.62 11.45
C VAL A 453 -0.02 25.50 10.72
N CYS A 454 -0.05 25.08 9.45
CA CYS A 454 1.15 24.86 8.66
C CYS A 454 0.90 25.10 7.16
N LEU A 455 1.91 25.67 6.52
CA LEU A 455 1.97 26.03 5.11
C LEU A 455 3.27 25.44 4.50
N PRO A 456 3.24 24.23 3.92
CA PRO A 456 4.35 23.69 3.15
C PRO A 456 4.27 24.09 1.67
N LEU A 457 5.44 24.40 1.12
CA LEU A 457 5.69 24.60 -0.30
C LEU A 457 6.42 23.37 -0.86
N HIS A 458 5.85 22.74 -1.89
CA HIS A 458 6.57 21.74 -2.65
C HIS A 458 7.34 22.43 -3.78
N SER A 459 8.67 22.51 -3.66
CA SER A 459 9.51 22.92 -4.78
C SER A 459 9.87 21.69 -5.61
N CYS A 460 9.42 21.65 -6.87
CA CYS A 460 9.72 20.59 -7.80
C CYS A 460 11.23 20.60 -8.16
N ARG A 461 12.05 19.91 -7.36
CA ARG A 461 13.44 19.55 -7.73
C ARG A 461 13.77 18.08 -7.53
N THR A 462 12.93 17.30 -6.84
CA THR A 462 13.25 15.92 -6.45
C THR A 462 12.40 14.83 -7.13
N TRP A 463 11.64 15.14 -8.18
CA TRP A 463 10.79 14.16 -8.88
C TRP A 463 11.35 13.64 -10.21
N HIS A 464 12.67 13.74 -10.44
CA HIS A 464 13.32 13.11 -11.59
C HIS A 464 13.81 11.69 -11.27
N SER A 465 12.90 10.72 -11.12
CA SER A 465 13.15 9.32 -11.50
C SER A 465 11.91 8.42 -11.37
N CYS A 466 10.80 8.78 -12.01
CA CYS A 466 9.75 7.79 -12.32
C CYS A 466 9.31 7.98 -13.77
N SER A 467 9.65 7.00 -14.60
CA SER A 467 9.43 6.95 -16.03
C SER A 467 7.95 7.06 -16.41
N GLY A 468 7.67 7.89 -17.42
CA GLY A 468 6.69 7.58 -18.45
C GLY A 468 5.27 8.08 -18.22
N THR A 469 4.91 9.12 -18.98
CA THR A 469 3.56 9.58 -19.36
C THR A 469 2.73 10.33 -18.30
N HIS A 470 2.27 11.52 -18.71
CA HIS A 470 1.46 12.56 -18.03
C HIS A 470 2.29 13.67 -17.30
N GLU A 471 2.06 14.94 -17.65
CA GLU A 471 2.77 16.16 -17.17
C GLU A 471 2.38 16.57 -15.74
N ALA A 472 3.23 16.33 -14.72
CA ALA A 472 2.94 16.75 -13.35
C ALA A 472 2.53 18.23 -13.30
N ILE A 473 1.52 18.61 -12.50
CA ILE A 473 1.31 20.03 -12.18
C ILE A 473 2.40 20.35 -11.16
N GLU A 474 3.51 20.91 -11.65
CA GLU A 474 4.76 21.05 -10.91
C GLU A 474 4.70 22.06 -9.75
N ASN A 475 3.59 22.80 -9.62
CA ASN A 475 3.50 24.00 -8.77
C ASN A 475 2.31 23.93 -7.81
N THR A 476 2.47 23.21 -6.70
CA THR A 476 1.41 23.02 -5.68
C THR A 476 1.85 23.44 -4.28
N PHE A 477 0.91 23.89 -3.45
CA PHE A 477 1.12 24.10 -2.03
C PHE A 477 -0.03 23.53 -1.20
N GLU A 478 0.26 23.25 0.07
CA GLU A 478 -0.69 22.66 1.01
C GLU A 478 -1.06 23.68 2.09
N VAL A 479 -2.28 23.54 2.63
CA VAL A 479 -2.75 24.30 3.79
C VAL A 479 -3.30 23.30 4.80
N TYR A 480 -2.66 23.24 5.97
CA TYR A 480 -3.11 22.45 7.10
C TYR A 480 -3.87 23.35 8.07
N THR A 481 -5.02 22.91 8.53
CA THR A 481 -5.85 23.63 9.51
C THR A 481 -5.92 22.91 10.86
N GLU A 482 -6.30 23.59 11.93
CA GLU A 482 -6.50 23.04 13.28
C GLU A 482 -7.49 21.86 13.32
N ALA A 483 -8.45 21.80 12.39
CA ALA A 483 -9.44 20.73 12.26
C ALA A 483 -8.91 19.46 11.54
N ASP A 484 -7.58 19.28 11.44
CA ASP A 484 -6.92 18.19 10.70
C ASP A 484 -7.33 18.08 9.21
N ARG A 485 -7.81 19.18 8.63
CA ARG A 485 -8.15 19.27 7.21
C ARG A 485 -6.95 19.73 6.39
N LEU A 486 -6.65 18.99 5.33
CA LEU A 486 -5.62 19.30 4.34
C LEU A 486 -6.28 19.83 3.07
N TYR A 487 -5.86 21.02 2.63
CA TYR A 487 -6.21 21.58 1.33
C TYR A 487 -4.98 21.61 0.42
N LEU A 488 -5.12 21.09 -0.81
CA LEU A 488 -4.06 21.11 -1.82
C LEU A 488 -4.45 22.06 -2.95
N PHE A 489 -3.61 23.07 -3.19
CA PHE A 489 -3.79 24.05 -4.25
C PHE A 489 -2.73 23.86 -5.33
N GLY A 490 -3.13 23.95 -6.60
CA GLY A 490 -2.25 23.86 -7.77
C GLY A 490 -2.36 25.11 -8.63
N LEU A 491 -1.22 25.61 -9.09
CA LEU A 491 -1.12 26.85 -9.88
C LEU A 491 -0.33 26.64 -11.17
N GLU A 492 -0.50 27.58 -12.10
CA GLU A 492 0.13 27.52 -13.42
C GLU A 492 1.65 27.74 -13.38
N SER A 493 2.16 28.44 -12.36
CA SER A 493 3.59 28.73 -12.22
C SER A 493 4.08 28.60 -10.77
N PRO A 494 5.37 28.27 -10.55
CA PRO A 494 5.95 28.18 -9.21
C PRO A 494 6.01 29.54 -8.53
N ASP A 495 6.19 30.62 -9.30
CA ASP A 495 6.21 31.98 -8.79
C ASP A 495 4.83 32.38 -8.26
N SER A 496 3.76 32.05 -9.00
CA SER A 496 2.38 32.27 -8.54
C SER A 496 2.05 31.46 -7.30
N ALA A 497 2.53 30.20 -7.19
CA ALA A 497 2.36 29.41 -5.98
C ALA A 497 3.08 30.02 -4.77
N ARG A 498 4.30 30.53 -4.97
CA ARG A 498 5.04 31.25 -3.93
C ARG A 498 4.36 32.57 -3.53
N GLU A 499 3.83 33.33 -4.48
CA GLU A 499 3.12 34.59 -4.21
C GLU A 499 1.83 34.36 -3.40
N TRP A 500 1.05 33.34 -3.76
CA TRP A 500 -0.13 32.94 -3.00
C TRP A 500 0.23 32.46 -1.60
N LEU A 501 1.24 31.60 -1.48
CA LEU A 501 1.70 31.12 -0.18
C LEU A 501 2.20 32.25 0.71
N LYS A 502 2.98 33.20 0.17
CA LYS A 502 3.42 34.39 0.90
C LYS A 502 2.27 35.30 1.28
N SER A 503 1.24 35.43 0.43
CA SER A 503 0.04 36.22 0.73
C SER A 503 -0.76 35.61 1.88
N ILE A 504 -0.96 34.30 1.87
CA ILE A 504 -1.61 33.57 2.97
C ILE A 504 -0.76 33.68 4.24
N ALA A 505 0.56 33.47 4.13
CA ALA A 505 1.50 33.55 5.25
C ALA A 505 1.51 34.94 5.90
N LYS A 506 1.39 36.04 5.14
CA LYS A 506 1.29 37.40 5.69
C LYS A 506 0.06 37.61 6.57
N SER A 507 -1.06 36.98 6.25
CA SER A 507 -2.28 37.05 7.06
C SER A 507 -2.26 36.06 8.24
N PHE A 508 -1.41 35.03 8.15
CA PHE A 508 -1.28 33.93 9.12
C PHE A 508 -0.27 34.24 10.23
N VAL A 509 0.90 34.76 9.86
CA VAL A 509 2.03 34.94 10.76
C VAL A 509 1.81 36.13 11.69
N HIS A 510 2.06 35.91 12.98
CA HIS A 510 2.02 36.96 13.99
C HIS A 510 3.03 38.08 13.67
N PRO A 511 2.74 39.38 13.91
CA PRO A 511 3.65 40.49 13.59
C PRO A 511 5.09 40.33 14.14
N HIS A 512 5.25 39.71 15.31
CA HIS A 512 6.57 39.42 15.89
C HIS A 512 7.43 38.43 15.08
N ALA A 513 6.82 37.65 14.19
CA ALA A 513 7.47 36.64 13.35
C ALA A 513 7.49 37.02 11.85
N GLU A 514 7.16 38.29 11.52
CA GLU A 514 7.11 38.79 10.13
C GLU A 514 8.43 38.58 9.38
N GLU A 515 9.57 38.61 10.07
CA GLU A 515 10.89 38.35 9.48
C GLU A 515 11.00 36.96 8.81
N LEU A 516 10.24 35.95 9.29
CA LEU A 516 10.22 34.62 8.66
C LEU A 516 9.64 34.65 7.24
N LEU A 517 8.81 35.65 6.93
CA LEU A 517 8.22 35.83 5.59
C LEU A 517 9.23 36.33 4.55
N ALA A 518 10.36 36.90 5.00
CA ALA A 518 11.46 37.28 4.14
C ALA A 518 12.28 36.07 3.65
N LEU A 519 12.16 34.93 4.35
CA LEU A 519 12.85 33.69 3.99
C LEU A 519 12.16 33.00 2.81
N ASP A 520 12.94 32.25 2.03
CA ASP A 520 12.41 31.34 1.00
C ASP A 520 12.09 29.99 1.65
N PHE A 521 11.07 29.97 2.51
CA PHE A 521 10.74 28.81 3.32
C PHE A 521 10.09 27.69 2.49
N GLU A 522 10.51 26.46 2.77
CA GLU A 522 9.85 25.24 2.27
C GLU A 522 8.67 24.85 3.16
N ARG A 523 8.71 25.24 4.44
CA ARG A 523 7.64 24.98 5.40
C ARG A 523 7.62 26.07 6.46
N LEU A 524 6.44 26.59 6.74
CA LEU A 524 6.18 27.61 7.76
C LEU A 524 4.98 27.18 8.61
N GLY A 525 5.02 27.43 9.92
CA GLY A 525 3.93 27.01 10.79
C GLY A 525 4.20 27.28 12.27
N ARG A 526 3.16 27.04 13.07
CA ARG A 526 3.20 27.14 14.53
C ARG A 526 3.44 25.76 15.13
N LEU A 527 4.34 25.67 16.10
CA LEU A 527 4.60 24.44 16.85
C LEU A 527 4.79 24.76 18.33
N HIS A 528 4.48 23.80 19.18
CA HIS A 528 4.85 23.88 20.59
C HIS A 528 6.29 23.41 20.77
N TYR A 529 7.06 24.07 21.65
CA TYR A 529 8.41 23.66 21.97
C TYR A 529 8.78 23.91 23.43
N LYS A 530 9.83 23.21 23.89
CA LYS A 530 10.52 23.43 25.18
C LYS A 530 12.02 23.55 24.90
N GLY A 531 12.72 24.49 25.50
CA GLY A 531 14.15 24.64 25.25
C GLY A 531 14.85 25.59 26.20
N GLY A 532 16.18 25.45 26.31
CA GLY A 532 16.99 26.28 27.21
C GLY A 532 16.88 25.86 28.68
N LEU A 533 16.86 26.84 29.59
CA LEU A 533 16.84 26.63 31.06
C LEU A 533 15.43 26.33 31.61
N THR A 534 14.40 26.28 30.75
CA THR A 534 12.99 26.13 31.16
C THR A 534 12.38 24.94 30.43
N LEU A 535 12.55 23.75 31.02
CA LEU A 535 11.96 22.48 30.53
C LEU A 535 10.54 22.24 31.05
N GLU A 536 10.06 23.08 31.97
CA GLU A 536 8.83 22.84 32.73
C GLU A 536 7.55 23.13 31.93
N ARG A 537 7.56 24.08 30.99
CA ARG A 537 6.35 24.49 30.23
C ARG A 537 6.59 24.56 28.73
N ALA A 538 5.70 23.93 27.95
CA ALA A 538 5.69 24.09 26.50
C ALA A 538 5.17 25.49 26.13
N GLN A 539 5.83 26.13 25.17
CA GLN A 539 5.47 27.43 24.61
C GLN A 539 5.18 27.29 23.12
N GLU A 540 4.30 28.13 22.59
CA GLU A 540 4.09 28.21 21.14
C GLU A 540 5.18 29.05 20.48
N GLY A 541 5.65 28.62 19.33
CA GLY A 541 6.63 29.34 18.52
C GLY A 541 6.37 29.20 17.04
N TRP A 542 6.96 30.12 16.28
CA TRP A 542 6.91 30.14 14.82
C TRP A 542 8.17 29.50 14.24
N PHE A 543 7.98 28.56 13.32
CA PHE A 543 9.04 27.77 12.72
C PHE A 543 9.03 27.95 11.21
N ALA A 544 10.22 28.13 10.63
CA ALA A 544 10.42 28.12 9.18
C ALA A 544 11.61 27.23 8.81
N LEU A 545 11.38 26.27 7.90
CA LEU A 545 12.42 25.41 7.34
C LEU A 545 12.89 25.97 6.00
N VAL A 546 14.19 26.19 5.86
CA VAL A 546 14.85 26.65 4.63
C VAL A 546 16.04 25.73 4.36
N GLY A 547 15.94 24.83 3.37
CA GLY A 547 16.94 23.80 3.13
C GLY A 547 17.24 22.97 4.38
N SER A 548 18.47 23.05 4.89
CA SER A 548 18.89 22.39 6.14
C SER A 548 18.91 23.30 7.37
N THR A 549 18.29 24.47 7.31
CA THR A 549 18.28 25.44 8.41
C THR A 549 16.86 25.60 8.94
N LEU A 550 16.69 25.36 10.25
CA LEU A 550 15.43 25.59 10.96
C LEU A 550 15.50 26.91 11.71
N HIS A 551 14.66 27.86 11.31
CA HIS A 551 14.50 29.16 11.96
C HIS A 551 13.39 29.08 13.00
N VAL A 552 13.64 29.65 14.18
CA VAL A 552 12.71 29.65 15.31
C VAL A 552 12.53 31.07 15.83
N CYS A 553 11.28 31.51 15.93
CA CYS A 553 10.88 32.78 16.54
C CYS A 553 9.93 32.49 17.71
N SER A 554 10.29 32.92 18.92
CA SER A 554 9.44 32.78 20.10
C SER A 554 8.30 33.81 20.07
N GLU A 555 7.23 33.55 20.83
CA GLU A 555 6.08 34.46 20.99
C GLU A 555 6.47 35.89 21.42
N ASP A 556 7.52 36.03 22.27
CA ASP A 556 8.08 37.32 22.74
C ASP A 556 8.85 38.11 21.66
N GLY A 557 8.89 37.64 20.41
CA GLY A 557 9.67 38.25 19.32
C GLY A 557 11.19 38.13 19.47
N ARG A 558 11.68 37.39 20.47
CA ARG A 558 13.11 37.13 20.66
C ARG A 558 13.60 36.09 19.66
N ARG A 559 14.55 36.51 18.83
CA ARG A 559 15.19 35.63 17.85
C ARG A 559 16.06 34.58 18.53
N GLN A 560 15.86 33.32 18.18
CA GLN A 560 16.83 32.27 18.45
C GLN A 560 17.80 32.12 17.27
N GLU A 561 19.02 31.65 17.55
CA GLU A 561 19.98 31.33 16.48
C GLU A 561 19.41 30.21 15.60
N PRO A 562 19.49 30.32 14.25
CA PRO A 562 19.01 29.29 13.36
C PRO A 562 19.73 27.96 13.59
N LEU A 563 18.97 26.87 13.65
CA LEU A 563 19.49 25.52 13.87
C LEU A 563 19.94 24.91 12.55
N GLN A 564 21.22 24.59 12.43
CA GLN A 564 21.75 23.85 11.27
C GLN A 564 21.49 22.36 11.45
N LEU A 565 20.44 21.86 10.80
CA LEU A 565 19.93 20.50 10.97
C LEU A 565 20.94 19.42 10.55
N ARG A 566 21.83 19.72 9.61
CA ARG A 566 22.92 18.81 9.20
C ARG A 566 24.05 18.72 10.23
N LYS A 567 24.21 19.71 11.11
CA LYS A 567 25.24 19.79 12.15
C LYS A 567 24.80 19.28 13.53
N LEU A 568 23.57 18.78 13.64
CA LEU A 568 23.05 18.24 14.90
C LEU A 568 23.91 17.07 15.38
N GLN A 569 24.07 16.97 16.71
CA GLN A 569 24.73 15.83 17.34
C GLN A 569 23.81 14.61 17.39
N GLU A 570 22.53 14.85 17.72
CA GLU A 570 21.54 13.81 17.92
C GLU A 570 20.14 14.28 17.46
N LEU A 571 19.33 13.31 17.04
CA LEU A 571 17.94 13.48 16.65
C LEU A 571 17.14 12.26 17.14
N CYS A 572 16.32 12.45 18.19
CA CYS A 572 15.58 11.37 18.85
C CYS A 572 14.11 11.31 18.42
N ASP A 573 13.60 10.10 18.18
CA ASP A 573 12.21 9.83 17.83
C ASP A 573 11.39 9.57 19.12
N GLY A 574 10.28 10.31 19.36
CA GLY A 574 9.32 10.05 20.45
C GLY A 574 8.93 11.28 21.28
N VAL A 575 9.88 12.18 21.52
CA VAL A 575 9.72 13.58 21.94
C VAL A 575 10.84 14.28 21.17
N TRP A 576 10.54 15.13 20.19
CA TRP A 576 11.53 15.61 19.22
C TRP A 576 12.56 16.55 19.86
N GLY A 577 13.53 16.00 20.59
CA GLY A 577 14.71 16.69 21.10
C GLY A 577 15.73 16.89 19.98
N ILE A 578 15.94 18.15 19.61
CA ILE A 578 16.95 18.59 18.65
C ILE A 578 18.13 19.14 19.45
N THR A 579 19.26 18.42 19.47
CA THR A 579 20.46 18.88 20.18
C THR A 579 21.47 19.47 19.20
N SER A 580 21.76 20.77 19.33
CA SER A 580 22.74 21.51 18.53
C SER A 580 23.93 21.97 19.38
N PRO A 581 25.17 21.91 18.87
CA PRO A 581 26.33 22.53 19.51
C PRO A 581 26.17 24.05 19.61
N ARG A 582 26.84 24.69 20.58
CA ARG A 582 27.04 26.15 20.64
C ARG A 582 28.43 26.50 20.10
N ALA A 583 28.56 27.69 19.50
CA ALA A 583 29.80 28.21 18.92
C ALA A 583 30.93 28.50 19.94
N GLU A 584 30.64 28.50 21.25
CA GLU A 584 31.66 28.69 22.29
C GLU A 584 32.09 27.34 22.91
N PRO A 585 33.39 26.97 22.92
CA PRO A 585 33.90 25.69 23.45
C PRO A 585 33.66 25.41 24.94
N ARG A 586 32.93 26.27 25.66
CA ARG A 586 32.81 26.25 27.14
C ARG A 586 31.39 26.01 27.66
N ARG A 587 30.38 25.75 26.82
CA ARG A 587 29.02 25.39 27.28
C ARG A 587 28.42 24.26 26.43
N ALA A 588 27.84 23.27 27.10
CA ALA A 588 27.16 22.12 26.49
C ALA A 588 26.05 22.56 25.51
N GLY A 589 25.74 21.70 24.53
CA GLY A 589 24.79 21.97 23.45
C GLY A 589 23.39 22.38 23.93
N ARG A 590 22.63 23.05 23.06
CA ARG A 590 21.22 23.38 23.31
C ARG A 590 20.33 22.24 22.80
N THR A 591 19.51 21.67 23.67
CA THR A 591 18.42 20.77 23.28
C THR A 591 17.12 21.53 23.16
N LEU A 592 16.46 21.43 22.00
CA LEU A 592 15.15 21.98 21.69
C LEU A 592 14.16 20.83 21.52
N TYR A 593 13.21 20.69 22.41
CA TYR A 593 12.13 19.70 22.30
C TYR A 593 10.96 20.31 21.55
N ILE A 594 10.67 19.82 20.35
CA ILE A 594 9.47 20.18 19.59
C ILE A 594 8.36 19.19 19.95
N GLN A 595 7.22 19.72 20.36
CA GLN A 595 6.04 18.96 20.73
C GLN A 595 4.92 19.25 19.73
N GLY A 596 4.33 18.20 19.20
CA GLY A 596 3.07 18.28 18.46
C GLY A 596 2.06 17.30 19.05
N GLU A 597 0.80 17.68 19.03
CA GLU A 597 -0.29 16.72 19.13
C GLU A 597 -0.25 15.84 17.86
N ARG A 598 -0.82 14.62 17.88
CA ARG A 598 -0.74 13.62 16.79
C ARG A 598 -1.53 14.04 15.52
N LYS A 599 -1.35 15.28 15.06
CA LYS A 599 -1.99 15.97 13.95
C LYS A 599 -1.19 15.78 12.65
N LEU A 600 -1.87 15.90 11.51
CA LEU A 600 -1.29 15.65 10.19
C LEU A 600 -0.13 16.61 9.83
N ASP A 601 -0.19 17.84 10.33
CA ASP A 601 0.84 18.86 10.12
C ASP A 601 2.15 18.53 10.85
N PHE A 602 2.06 18.00 12.07
CA PHE A 602 3.22 17.65 12.88
C PHE A 602 4.02 16.50 12.24
N LEU A 603 3.35 15.47 11.71
CA LEU A 603 4.02 14.41 10.95
C LEU A 603 4.76 14.97 9.73
N GLY A 604 4.17 15.98 9.06
CA GLY A 604 4.82 16.69 7.97
C GLY A 604 6.08 17.44 8.41
N TRP A 605 6.05 18.08 9.58
CA TRP A 605 7.23 18.72 10.19
C TRP A 605 8.33 17.73 10.54
N VAL A 606 7.97 16.62 11.18
CA VAL A 606 8.89 15.53 11.52
C VAL A 606 9.63 15.04 10.28
N HIS A 607 8.88 14.71 9.22
CA HIS A 607 9.47 14.24 7.98
C HIS A 607 10.40 15.30 7.34
N ALA A 608 9.96 16.56 7.30
CA ALA A 608 10.73 17.65 6.71
C ALA A 608 12.06 17.87 7.48
N ILE A 609 12.02 17.87 8.81
CA ILE A 609 13.20 18.03 9.67
C ILE A 609 14.14 16.81 9.52
N GLN A 610 13.61 15.58 9.53
CA GLN A 610 14.42 14.37 9.31
C GLN A 610 15.11 14.41 7.94
N LYS A 611 14.39 14.77 6.88
CA LYS A 611 14.93 14.88 5.52
C LYS A 611 16.00 15.96 5.41
N ALA A 612 15.78 17.11 6.05
CA ALA A 612 16.71 18.23 6.07
C ALA A 612 17.95 17.97 6.95
N ALA A 613 17.81 17.14 7.98
CA ALA A 613 18.90 16.73 8.88
C ALA A 613 19.73 15.56 8.34
N GLY A 614 19.15 14.70 7.51
CA GLY A 614 19.79 13.51 6.94
C GLY A 614 20.65 13.80 5.70
N SER A 615 21.36 12.78 5.23
CA SER A 615 22.11 12.84 3.97
C SER A 615 21.18 12.48 2.80
N SER A 616 20.62 13.49 2.14
CA SER A 616 19.52 13.32 1.16
C SER A 616 19.91 13.56 -0.30
N GLY A 617 21.18 13.90 -0.57
CA GLY A 617 21.66 14.18 -1.92
C GLY A 617 23.09 13.68 -2.17
N ASP A 618 23.56 13.87 -3.40
CA ASP A 618 24.84 13.36 -3.91
C ASP A 618 25.99 14.38 -3.80
N THR A 619 25.70 15.59 -3.30
CA THR A 619 26.70 16.63 -3.05
C THR A 619 27.24 16.58 -1.61
N LEU A 620 28.42 17.17 -1.40
CA LEU A 620 29.05 17.23 -0.07
C LEU A 620 28.24 18.07 0.93
N SER A 621 27.65 19.18 0.49
CA SER A 621 26.79 20.02 1.33
C SER A 621 25.50 19.34 1.76
N GLU A 622 25.12 18.26 1.06
CA GLU A 622 23.92 17.48 1.35
C GLU A 622 24.20 16.27 2.26
N GLN A 623 25.36 16.20 2.89
CA GLN A 623 25.68 15.20 3.91
C GLN A 623 25.39 15.73 5.33
N GLN A 624 25.32 14.84 6.32
CA GLN A 624 25.44 15.22 7.72
C GLN A 624 26.84 15.80 7.96
N LEU A 625 26.96 16.93 8.65
CA LEU A 625 28.20 17.69 8.80
C LEU A 625 28.63 17.75 10.26
N THR A 626 29.94 17.90 10.48
CA THR A 626 30.50 18.35 11.75
C THR A 626 30.37 19.87 11.88
N GLU A 627 30.68 20.40 13.07
CA GLU A 627 30.75 21.85 13.30
C GLU A 627 31.70 22.55 12.31
N SER A 628 32.78 21.88 11.94
CA SER A 628 33.82 22.35 11.01
C SER A 628 33.46 22.18 9.52
N ASP A 629 32.20 21.94 9.17
CA ASP A 629 31.72 21.77 7.80
C ASP A 629 32.34 20.57 7.05
N VAL A 630 32.73 19.52 7.76
CA VAL A 630 33.20 18.25 7.17
C VAL A 630 32.08 17.21 7.26
N PRO A 631 31.79 16.43 6.21
CA PRO A 631 30.84 15.33 6.31
C PRO A 631 31.20 14.37 7.44
N LEU A 632 30.23 14.06 8.30
CA LEU A 632 30.40 13.20 9.46
C LEU A 632 30.88 11.80 9.06
N LEU A 633 30.46 11.30 7.89
CA LEU A 633 30.99 10.06 7.31
C LEU A 633 32.51 10.13 7.12
N VAL A 634 33.00 11.21 6.52
CA VAL A 634 34.43 11.43 6.26
C VAL A 634 35.20 11.54 7.57
N ASP A 635 34.69 12.35 8.48
CA ASP A 635 35.25 12.58 9.82
C ASP A 635 35.37 11.27 10.60
N ARG A 636 34.29 10.49 10.70
CA ARG A 636 34.26 9.18 11.38
C ARG A 636 35.25 8.19 10.78
N CYS A 637 35.32 8.10 9.45
CA CYS A 637 36.27 7.21 8.78
C CYS A 637 37.72 7.65 9.04
N ILE A 638 38.02 8.94 8.91
CA ILE A 638 39.35 9.51 9.17
C ILE A 638 39.77 9.26 10.62
N ASP A 639 38.89 9.55 11.58
CA ASP A 639 39.15 9.36 13.00
C ASP A 639 39.42 7.90 13.31
N TYR A 640 38.59 6.98 12.82
CA TYR A 640 38.77 5.55 13.05
C TYR A 640 40.09 5.01 12.46
N ILE A 641 40.41 5.38 11.22
CA ILE A 641 41.68 4.96 10.57
C ILE A 641 42.88 5.55 11.32
N THR A 642 42.75 6.77 11.85
CA THR A 642 43.79 7.41 12.65
C THR A 642 43.99 6.71 13.99
N GLN A 643 42.90 6.28 14.65
CA GLN A 643 42.92 5.61 15.96
C GLN A 643 43.42 4.16 15.89
N CYS A 644 42.91 3.34 14.97
CA CYS A 644 43.30 1.92 14.84
C CYS A 644 44.71 1.74 14.24
N GLY A 645 45.36 2.84 13.87
CA GLY A 645 46.69 2.84 13.25
C GLY A 645 46.64 2.52 11.75
N THR A 646 47.56 3.14 11.03
CA THR A 646 47.74 2.90 9.59
C THR A 646 48.46 1.57 9.40
N GLY A 647 47.70 0.49 9.25
CA GLY A 647 48.26 -0.83 8.90
C GLY A 647 49.15 -0.74 7.65
N GLN A 648 50.07 -1.70 7.48
CA GLN A 648 50.92 -1.75 6.28
C GLN A 648 50.07 -1.77 5.01
N GLY A 649 50.30 -0.82 4.11
CA GLY A 649 49.57 -0.68 2.86
C GLY A 649 48.15 -0.11 3.02
N ILE A 650 47.85 0.63 4.08
CA ILE A 650 46.56 1.31 4.26
C ILE A 650 46.20 2.12 3.00
N TYR A 651 44.92 2.17 2.63
CA TYR A 651 44.42 2.72 1.36
C TYR A 651 44.83 1.99 0.08
N ARG A 652 45.97 1.29 0.04
CA ARG A 652 46.37 0.45 -1.10
C ARG A 652 45.69 -0.93 -1.05
N LYS A 653 45.60 -1.53 0.14
CA LYS A 653 44.90 -2.82 0.34
C LYS A 653 43.41 -2.67 0.07
N SER A 654 42.81 -3.75 -0.42
CA SER A 654 41.38 -3.81 -0.69
C SER A 654 40.65 -4.46 0.48
N GLY A 655 39.66 -3.75 1.03
CA GLY A 655 38.67 -4.33 1.92
C GLY A 655 37.69 -5.26 1.22
N GLN A 656 36.87 -5.95 1.99
CA GLN A 656 35.80 -6.82 1.50
C GLN A 656 34.67 -5.99 0.91
N ASN A 657 34.40 -6.15 -0.39
CA ASN A 657 33.43 -5.31 -1.11
C ASN A 657 32.02 -5.33 -0.49
N SER A 658 31.57 -6.48 0.00
CA SER A 658 30.27 -6.60 0.70
C SER A 658 30.21 -5.76 1.97
N LYS A 659 31.26 -5.80 2.80
CA LYS A 659 31.37 -5.01 4.03
C LYS A 659 31.51 -3.52 3.75
N THR A 660 32.34 -3.15 2.78
CA THR A 660 32.47 -1.75 2.32
C THR A 660 31.14 -1.20 1.81
N THR A 661 30.40 -1.97 1.02
CA THR A 661 29.10 -1.53 0.50
C THR A 661 28.10 -1.33 1.62
N SER A 662 27.97 -2.33 2.51
CA SER A 662 27.07 -2.26 3.68
C SER A 662 27.42 -1.09 4.61
N LEU A 663 28.71 -0.88 4.90
CA LEU A 663 29.15 0.22 5.75
C LEU A 663 28.89 1.60 5.11
N LEU A 664 29.14 1.73 3.80
CA LEU A 664 28.82 2.96 3.07
C LEU A 664 27.33 3.28 3.12
N GLU A 665 26.46 2.28 2.88
CA GLU A 665 25.01 2.44 2.97
C GLU A 665 24.55 2.85 4.38
N MET A 666 25.12 2.24 5.43
CA MET A 666 24.81 2.61 6.82
C MET A 666 25.21 4.06 7.13
N LEU A 667 26.42 4.47 6.74
CA LEU A 667 26.92 5.83 6.96
C LEU A 667 26.17 6.88 6.12
N GLN A 668 25.79 6.54 4.88
CA GLN A 668 24.96 7.42 4.05
C GLN A 668 23.53 7.55 4.58
N ARG A 669 22.98 6.50 5.20
CA ARG A 669 21.66 6.57 5.82
C ARG A 669 21.63 7.49 7.04
N ASP A 670 22.54 7.27 7.98
CA ASP A 670 22.66 8.10 9.19
C ASP A 670 24.04 7.92 9.86
N ALA A 671 25.02 8.74 9.47
CA ALA A 671 26.37 8.72 10.02
C ALA A 671 26.42 9.03 11.53
N ARG A 672 25.39 9.69 12.10
CA ARG A 672 25.32 9.98 13.55
C ARG A 672 25.07 8.74 14.39
N ARG A 673 24.40 7.73 13.84
CA ARG A 673 24.09 6.46 14.53
C ARG A 673 25.20 5.42 14.37
N VAL A 674 26.07 5.56 13.38
CA VAL A 674 27.18 4.61 13.16
C VAL A 674 28.29 4.85 14.19
N ARG A 675 28.76 3.76 14.81
CA ARG A 675 29.93 3.73 15.70
C ARG A 675 30.89 2.70 15.16
N LEU A 676 32.07 3.15 14.73
CA LEU A 676 33.13 2.26 14.24
C LEU A 676 33.90 1.72 15.45
N LYS A 677 34.07 0.40 15.53
CA LYS A 677 34.71 -0.31 16.64
C LYS A 677 35.74 -1.32 16.13
N GLU A 678 36.88 -1.38 16.83
CA GLU A 678 37.93 -2.37 16.57
C GLU A 678 37.40 -3.79 16.84
N GLY A 679 37.74 -4.75 15.97
CA GLY A 679 37.20 -6.12 16.00
C GLY A 679 35.94 -6.32 15.16
N GLU A 680 35.00 -5.36 15.18
CA GLU A 680 33.80 -5.39 14.33
C GLU A 680 34.10 -4.88 12.91
N HIS A 681 34.81 -3.75 12.81
CA HIS A 681 35.10 -3.07 11.55
C HIS A 681 36.58 -3.17 11.21
N GLN A 682 36.93 -3.75 10.06
CA GLN A 682 38.32 -3.83 9.63
C GLN A 682 38.76 -2.47 9.04
N VAL A 683 39.99 -2.05 9.36
CA VAL A 683 40.52 -0.74 8.93
C VAL A 683 40.53 -0.62 7.39
N ASP A 684 40.84 -1.70 6.68
CA ASP A 684 40.82 -1.74 5.20
C ASP A 684 39.40 -1.55 4.63
N ASP A 685 38.36 -2.06 5.31
CA ASP A 685 36.96 -1.89 4.89
C ASP A 685 36.52 -0.43 5.04
N VAL A 686 36.92 0.23 6.14
CA VAL A 686 36.64 1.65 6.40
C VAL A 686 37.40 2.55 5.43
N ALA A 687 38.68 2.26 5.16
CA ALA A 687 39.48 2.98 4.17
C ALA A 687 38.89 2.87 2.75
N ASN A 688 38.39 1.68 2.37
CA ASN A 688 37.68 1.50 1.11
C ASN A 688 36.34 2.23 1.07
N THR A 689 35.63 2.31 2.20
CA THR A 689 34.37 3.06 2.33
C THR A 689 34.60 4.55 2.09
N LEU A 690 35.65 5.13 2.69
CA LEU A 690 36.04 6.52 2.49
C LEU A 690 36.39 6.82 1.01
N LYS A 691 37.20 5.96 0.38
CA LYS A 691 37.56 6.10 -1.04
C LYS A 691 36.33 6.02 -1.95
N ARG A 692 35.45 5.05 -1.69
CA ARG A 692 34.24 4.85 -2.48
C ARG A 692 33.29 6.02 -2.36
N PHE A 693 33.12 6.57 -1.14
CA PHE A 693 32.36 7.79 -0.93
C PHE A 693 32.84 8.93 -1.85
N PHE A 694 34.14 9.26 -1.85
CA PHE A 694 34.67 10.32 -2.73
C PHE A 694 34.53 10.00 -4.23
N ARG A 695 34.69 8.73 -4.60
CA ARG A 695 34.54 8.27 -5.98
C ARG A 695 33.12 8.44 -6.49
N ASP A 696 32.13 8.21 -5.63
CA ASP A 696 30.71 8.16 -5.97
C ASP A 696 30.01 9.53 -5.81
N LEU A 697 30.70 10.58 -5.33
CA LEU A 697 30.16 11.95 -5.20
C LEU A 697 29.68 12.51 -6.55
N GLY A 698 28.50 13.14 -6.59
CA GLY A 698 27.93 13.65 -7.85
C GLY A 698 28.82 14.69 -8.55
N ASP A 699 29.19 15.77 -7.86
CA ASP A 699 30.03 16.86 -8.40
C ASP A 699 31.54 16.66 -8.10
N GLY A 700 31.91 15.63 -7.34
CA GLY A 700 33.28 15.40 -6.89
C GLY A 700 33.79 16.42 -5.86
N LEU A 701 34.93 16.14 -5.24
CA LEU A 701 35.50 17.00 -4.17
C LEU A 701 35.98 18.36 -4.71
N PHE A 702 36.58 18.36 -5.90
CA PHE A 702 37.09 19.57 -6.55
C PHE A 702 36.02 20.32 -7.38
N THR A 703 34.77 19.84 -7.40
CA THR A 703 33.68 20.26 -8.31
C THR A 703 34.03 20.01 -9.78
N ARG A 704 33.06 19.60 -10.61
CA ARG A 704 33.31 19.40 -12.05
C ARG A 704 33.73 20.69 -12.75
N ARG A 705 33.29 21.83 -12.22
CA ARG A 705 33.60 23.17 -12.75
C ARG A 705 35.08 23.51 -12.63
N TRP A 706 35.69 23.27 -11.46
CA TRP A 706 37.06 23.70 -11.18
C TRP A 706 38.11 22.60 -11.38
N ALA A 707 37.71 21.32 -11.43
CA ALA A 707 38.64 20.21 -11.58
C ALA A 707 39.65 20.36 -12.75
N PRO A 708 39.29 20.88 -13.94
CA PRO A 708 40.27 21.12 -15.01
C PRO A 708 41.36 22.14 -14.64
N ASP A 709 41.02 23.20 -13.92
CA ASP A 709 41.99 24.23 -13.49
C ASP A 709 43.00 23.68 -12.47
N TRP A 710 42.54 22.79 -11.59
CA TRP A 710 43.41 22.06 -10.66
C TRP A 710 44.42 21.18 -11.42
N LEU A 711 43.97 20.45 -12.44
CA LEU A 711 44.86 19.61 -13.25
C LEU A 711 45.84 20.45 -14.09
N TRP A 712 45.41 21.61 -14.58
CA TRP A 712 46.27 22.51 -15.34
C TRP A 712 47.38 23.14 -14.48
N ALA A 713 47.12 23.42 -13.20
CA ALA A 713 48.11 23.99 -12.28
C ALA A 713 49.39 23.13 -12.17
N THR A 714 49.31 21.82 -12.41
CA THR A 714 50.48 20.91 -12.42
C THR A 714 51.49 21.21 -13.54
N ALA A 715 51.12 22.01 -14.54
CA ALA A 715 52.01 22.43 -15.62
C ALA A 715 52.89 23.64 -15.26
N LEU A 716 52.65 24.29 -14.11
CA LEU A 716 53.47 25.40 -13.64
C LEU A 716 54.80 24.86 -13.11
N GLU A 717 55.91 25.36 -13.65
CA GLU A 717 57.27 24.97 -13.22
C GLU A 717 57.72 25.71 -11.96
N ASP A 718 57.25 26.93 -11.74
CA ASP A 718 57.55 27.71 -10.53
C ASP A 718 56.68 27.25 -9.35
N GLU A 719 57.33 26.74 -8.30
CA GLU A 719 56.64 26.19 -7.12
C GLU A 719 55.86 27.26 -6.35
N GLU A 720 56.38 28.48 -6.24
CA GLU A 720 55.69 29.55 -5.50
C GLU A 720 54.41 29.99 -6.24
N ALA A 721 54.49 30.17 -7.56
CA ALA A 721 53.31 30.41 -8.40
C ALA A 721 52.32 29.23 -8.37
N LYS A 722 52.80 27.99 -8.33
CA LYS A 722 51.97 26.79 -8.25
C LYS A 722 51.19 26.72 -6.94
N VAL A 723 51.88 26.87 -5.81
CA VAL A 723 51.25 26.96 -4.47
C VAL A 723 50.27 28.13 -4.40
N GLY A 724 50.64 29.29 -4.94
CA GLY A 724 49.76 30.46 -5.07
C GLY A 724 48.48 30.14 -5.85
N LYS A 725 48.58 29.40 -6.96
CA LYS A 725 47.44 28.96 -7.75
C LYS A 725 46.54 28.00 -6.99
N TYR A 726 47.10 27.02 -6.27
CA TYR A 726 46.31 26.11 -5.43
C TYR A 726 45.55 26.83 -4.31
N ARG A 727 46.16 27.85 -3.66
CA ARG A 727 45.45 28.68 -2.68
C ARG A 727 44.26 29.42 -3.28
N GLN A 728 44.41 29.97 -4.48
CA GLN A 728 43.31 30.64 -5.18
C GLN A 728 42.17 29.67 -5.50
N LEU A 729 42.50 28.48 -6.03
CA LEU A 729 41.50 27.45 -6.34
C LEU A 729 40.82 26.93 -5.07
N LEU A 730 41.57 26.75 -3.98
CA LEU A 730 41.04 26.37 -2.67
C LEU A 730 40.04 27.41 -2.14
N ALA A 731 40.34 28.70 -2.28
CA ALA A 731 39.44 29.78 -1.87
C ALA A 731 38.15 29.83 -2.70
N ALA A 732 38.21 29.42 -3.97
CA ALA A 732 37.07 29.36 -4.88
C ALA A 732 36.15 28.14 -4.66
N LEU A 733 36.61 27.11 -3.93
CA LEU A 733 35.77 25.95 -3.62
C LEU A 733 34.64 26.31 -2.63
N PRO A 734 33.47 25.63 -2.73
CA PRO A 734 32.43 25.73 -1.72
C PRO A 734 32.95 25.44 -0.30
N PRO A 735 32.37 26.05 0.75
CA PRO A 735 32.89 25.93 2.12
C PRO A 735 33.07 24.47 2.59
N VAL A 736 32.08 23.61 2.34
CA VAL A 736 32.11 22.19 2.71
C VAL A 736 33.19 21.43 1.93
N ASN A 737 33.32 21.67 0.62
CA ASN A 737 34.39 21.07 -0.20
C ASN A 737 35.78 21.47 0.29
N ARG A 738 35.98 22.75 0.60
CA ARG A 738 37.24 23.28 1.14
C ARG A 738 37.58 22.66 2.50
N ALA A 739 36.61 22.61 3.42
CA ALA A 739 36.80 22.00 4.73
C ALA A 739 37.10 20.49 4.63
N THR A 740 36.35 19.77 3.79
CA THR A 740 36.53 18.34 3.53
C THR A 740 37.90 18.06 2.91
N LEU A 741 38.32 18.87 1.94
CA LEU A 741 39.65 18.74 1.32
C LEU A 741 40.75 19.01 2.35
N LYS A 742 40.63 20.05 3.18
CA LYS A 742 41.58 20.31 4.28
C LYS A 742 41.66 19.11 5.23
N ALA A 743 40.53 18.58 5.67
CA ALA A 743 40.48 17.43 6.58
C ALA A 743 41.11 16.17 5.97
N LEU A 744 40.80 15.87 4.70
CA LEU A 744 41.36 14.71 4.00
C LEU A 744 42.87 14.86 3.78
N ILE A 745 43.33 15.99 3.24
CA ILE A 745 44.77 16.20 2.98
C ILE A 745 45.55 16.21 4.30
N ASN A 746 45.00 16.80 5.36
CA ASN A 746 45.56 16.69 6.70
C ASN A 746 45.72 15.23 7.13
N HIS A 747 44.68 14.41 6.96
CA HIS A 747 44.76 12.99 7.27
C HIS A 747 45.83 12.27 6.43
N LEU A 748 45.90 12.50 5.12
CA LEU A 748 46.92 11.89 4.25
C LEU A 748 48.34 12.35 4.59
N PHE A 749 48.50 13.62 4.99
CA PHE A 749 49.75 14.16 5.50
C PHE A 749 50.19 13.42 6.77
N ARG A 750 49.27 13.14 7.70
CA ARG A 750 49.55 12.32 8.89
C ARG A 750 49.94 10.89 8.50
N VAL A 751 49.22 10.27 7.56
CA VAL A 751 49.51 8.89 7.08
C VAL A 751 50.92 8.81 6.51
N GLN A 752 51.35 9.77 5.68
CA GLN A 752 52.69 9.73 5.10
C GLN A 752 53.81 9.99 6.11
N CYS A 753 53.56 10.74 7.20
CA CYS A 753 54.53 10.88 8.29
C CYS A 753 54.91 9.51 8.91
N PHE A 754 54.04 8.50 8.77
CA PHE A 754 54.26 7.12 9.22
C PHE A 754 54.67 6.16 8.10
N SER A 755 55.13 6.68 6.95
CA SER A 755 55.45 5.84 5.79
C SER A 755 56.52 4.78 6.09
N GLY A 756 57.40 5.02 7.08
CA GLY A 756 58.38 4.03 7.54
C GLY A 756 57.75 2.74 8.10
N GLU A 757 56.58 2.84 8.73
CA GLU A 757 55.84 1.70 9.28
C GLU A 757 54.76 1.20 8.32
N ASN A 758 53.93 2.11 7.81
CA ASN A 758 52.76 1.76 7.02
C ASN A 758 53.05 1.58 5.51
N GLN A 759 54.25 1.92 5.03
CA GLN A 759 54.70 1.81 3.64
C GLN A 759 53.93 2.69 2.63
N MET A 760 53.21 3.70 3.09
CA MET A 760 52.42 4.64 2.28
C MET A 760 53.04 6.03 2.29
N ASN A 761 54.00 6.27 1.40
CA ASN A 761 54.54 7.60 1.15
C ASN A 761 53.58 8.48 0.31
N THR A 762 53.90 9.76 0.15
CA THR A 762 53.10 10.73 -0.61
C THR A 762 52.75 10.23 -2.02
N HIS A 763 53.71 9.66 -2.74
CA HIS A 763 53.51 9.14 -4.09
C HIS A 763 52.51 7.97 -4.14
N ASN A 764 52.65 7.01 -3.22
CA ASN A 764 51.75 5.85 -3.12
C ASN A 764 50.32 6.28 -2.78
N LEU A 765 50.15 7.27 -1.90
CA LEU A 765 48.85 7.83 -1.57
C LEU A 765 48.24 8.57 -2.77
N ALA A 766 49.03 9.34 -3.52
CA ALA A 766 48.59 10.05 -4.70
C ALA A 766 48.13 9.13 -5.84
N ILE A 767 48.77 7.99 -6.06
CA ILE A 767 48.31 6.98 -7.02
C ILE A 767 46.89 6.50 -6.69
N VAL A 768 46.58 6.34 -5.40
CA VAL A 768 45.27 5.87 -4.94
C VAL A 768 44.23 6.99 -4.97
N PHE A 769 44.56 8.16 -4.42
CA PHE A 769 43.62 9.25 -4.22
C PHE A 769 43.46 10.17 -5.43
N GLY A 770 44.46 10.32 -6.30
CA GLY A 770 44.37 11.14 -7.51
C GLY A 770 43.17 10.73 -8.38
N PRO A 771 43.10 9.47 -8.85
CA PRO A 771 41.95 9.01 -9.61
C PRO A 771 40.66 9.09 -8.79
N THR A 772 40.72 8.89 -7.47
CA THR A 772 39.55 8.85 -6.57
C THR A 772 38.88 10.20 -6.39
N LEU A 773 39.66 11.26 -6.16
CA LEU A 773 39.15 12.60 -5.91
C LEU A 773 38.76 13.34 -7.19
N PHE A 774 39.43 13.04 -8.31
CA PHE A 774 39.12 13.59 -9.63
C PHE A 774 38.18 12.71 -10.46
N GLN A 775 37.80 11.53 -9.94
CA GLN A 775 36.89 10.59 -10.58
C GLN A 775 37.34 10.14 -11.99
N THR A 776 38.65 10.08 -12.21
CA THR A 776 39.25 9.66 -13.49
C THR A 776 39.53 8.17 -13.52
N ASP A 777 39.73 7.62 -14.73
CA ASP A 777 40.13 6.22 -14.96
C ASP A 777 41.57 5.89 -14.52
N GLY A 778 42.33 6.90 -14.08
CA GLY A 778 43.69 6.76 -13.56
C GLY A 778 44.77 6.59 -14.63
N LYS A 779 44.45 6.79 -15.92
CA LYS A 779 45.46 6.75 -16.99
C LYS A 779 46.37 7.98 -17.02
N ASP A 780 45.82 9.14 -16.67
CA ASP A 780 46.60 10.39 -16.56
C ASP A 780 47.04 10.59 -15.11
N TYR A 781 48.37 10.69 -14.91
CA TYR A 781 48.95 10.92 -13.59
C TYR A 781 48.82 12.37 -13.09
N LYS A 782 48.32 13.32 -13.90
CA LYS A 782 48.10 14.71 -13.46
C LYS A 782 47.27 14.80 -12.18
N ALA A 783 46.21 14.00 -12.07
CA ALA A 783 45.37 13.95 -10.86
C ALA A 783 46.16 13.49 -9.62
N GLY A 784 47.09 12.54 -9.81
CA GLY A 784 48.03 12.12 -8.78
C GLY A 784 48.95 13.27 -8.36
N ARG A 785 49.57 13.98 -9.31
CA ARG A 785 50.46 15.12 -9.03
C ARG A 785 49.80 16.20 -8.19
N VAL A 786 48.54 16.56 -8.47
CA VAL A 786 47.81 17.54 -7.64
C VAL A 786 47.74 17.07 -6.18
N VAL A 787 47.46 15.79 -5.95
CA VAL A 787 47.41 15.23 -4.59
C VAL A 787 48.79 15.20 -3.94
N GLU A 788 49.85 14.89 -4.69
CA GLU A 788 51.23 14.97 -4.17
C GLU A 788 51.58 16.39 -3.72
N ASP A 789 51.30 17.39 -4.56
CA ASP A 789 51.57 18.79 -4.26
C ASP A 789 50.79 19.25 -3.02
N LEU A 790 49.50 18.87 -2.93
CA LEU A 790 48.64 19.20 -1.79
C LEU A 790 49.14 18.61 -0.47
N ILE A 791 49.65 17.38 -0.48
CA ILE A 791 50.22 16.73 0.71
C ILE A 791 51.57 17.35 1.06
N SER A 792 52.44 17.57 0.07
CA SER A 792 53.82 18.03 0.27
C SER A 792 53.86 19.48 0.75
N HIS A 793 52.95 20.33 0.25
CA HIS A 793 52.83 21.74 0.61
C HIS A 793 51.60 22.01 1.50
N TYR A 794 51.17 21.03 2.30
CA TYR A 794 49.97 21.13 3.15
C TYR A 794 49.95 22.38 4.03
N VAL A 795 51.06 22.66 4.74
CA VAL A 795 51.17 23.81 5.66
C VAL A 795 50.97 25.13 4.92
N GLU A 796 51.62 25.26 3.76
CA GLU A 796 51.61 26.47 2.95
C GLU A 796 50.28 26.69 2.22
N ILE A 797 49.67 25.64 1.67
CA ILE A 797 48.42 25.74 0.90
C ILE A 797 47.21 25.98 1.81
N PHE A 798 47.17 25.34 2.98
CA PHE A 798 46.04 25.42 3.92
C PHE A 798 46.23 26.42 5.06
N ASN A 799 47.32 27.20 5.03
CA ASN A 799 47.69 28.19 6.05
C ASN A 799 47.61 27.63 7.48
N VAL A 800 48.25 26.48 7.69
CA VAL A 800 48.26 25.80 8.99
C VAL A 800 49.25 26.53 9.90
N ASN A 801 48.79 26.98 11.06
CA ASN A 801 49.65 27.70 12.00
C ASN A 801 50.53 26.73 12.82
N ASP A 802 51.60 27.27 13.41
CA ASP A 802 52.56 26.48 14.20
C ASP A 802 51.92 25.74 15.38
N GLN A 803 50.84 26.29 15.94
CA GLN A 803 50.12 25.68 17.05
C GLN A 803 49.29 24.46 16.62
N GLU A 804 48.62 24.54 15.46
CA GLU A 804 47.89 23.45 14.83
C GLU A 804 48.87 22.35 14.41
N MET A 805 50.01 22.71 13.82
CA MET A 805 51.08 21.75 13.50
C MET A 805 51.65 21.04 14.73
N LYS A 806 51.93 21.79 15.80
CA LYS A 806 52.43 21.21 17.05
C LYS A 806 51.42 20.24 17.66
N LYS A 807 50.14 20.62 17.69
CA LYS A 807 49.05 19.74 18.16
C LYS A 807 48.99 18.45 17.34
N GLN A 808 49.08 18.55 16.02
CA GLN A 808 49.09 17.38 15.14
C GLN A 808 50.29 16.47 15.41
N GLN A 809 51.48 17.04 15.62
CA GLN A 809 52.69 16.30 15.94
C GLN A 809 52.59 15.60 17.31
N ASP A 810 52.02 16.27 18.30
CA ASP A 810 51.79 15.72 19.64
C ASP A 810 50.77 14.55 19.59
N GLU A 811 49.68 14.70 18.82
CA GLU A 811 48.70 13.62 18.59
C GLU A 811 49.33 12.40 17.89
N ILE A 812 50.09 12.63 16.82
CA ILE A 812 50.86 11.60 16.10
C ILE A 812 51.77 10.85 17.08
N THR A 813 52.51 11.59 17.91
CA THR A 813 53.44 11.02 18.90
C THR A 813 52.70 10.22 19.97
N ALA A 814 51.53 10.68 20.42
CA ALA A 814 50.71 9.96 21.39
C ALA A 814 50.17 8.65 20.83
N ILE A 815 49.71 8.64 19.58
CA ILE A 815 49.25 7.42 18.89
C ILE A 815 50.37 6.39 18.78
N MET A 816 51.60 6.81 18.44
CA MET A 816 52.77 5.90 18.42
C MET A 816 53.03 5.26 19.78
N LYS A 817 53.05 6.07 20.85
CA LYS A 817 53.29 5.59 22.21
C LYS A 817 52.20 4.63 22.69
N MET A 818 50.93 4.91 22.39
CA MET A 818 49.81 4.01 22.69
C MET A 818 49.94 2.66 21.98
N ARG A 819 50.45 2.65 20.74
CA ARG A 819 50.65 1.42 19.96
C ARG A 819 51.79 0.57 20.47
N GLU A 820 52.92 1.18 20.82
CA GLU A 820 54.02 0.49 21.49
C GLU A 820 53.53 -0.19 22.78
N ALA A 821 52.74 0.51 23.60
CA ALA A 821 52.14 -0.04 24.81
C ALA A 821 51.12 -1.17 24.55
N SER A 822 50.32 -1.07 23.47
CA SER A 822 49.35 -2.11 23.08
C SER A 822 50.04 -3.39 22.58
N SER A 823 51.21 -3.26 21.95
CA SER A 823 52.04 -4.40 21.50
C SER A 823 52.79 -5.11 22.63
N SER A 824 52.96 -4.45 23.79
CA SER A 824 53.58 -5.01 25.00
C SER A 824 52.59 -5.65 25.98
N GLY A 825 51.34 -5.88 25.57
CA GLY A 825 50.32 -6.57 26.39
C GLY A 825 49.95 -5.85 27.68
N THR A 826 50.24 -4.55 27.79
CA THR A 826 50.02 -3.76 29.01
C THR A 826 48.97 -2.68 28.75
N GLN A 827 47.79 -2.89 29.35
CA GLN A 827 46.65 -1.98 29.52
C GLN A 827 46.23 -1.11 28.31
N GLN A 828 45.01 -1.34 27.81
CA GLN A 828 44.32 -0.41 26.92
C GLN A 828 44.23 0.98 27.58
N ALA A 829 44.85 1.98 26.95
CA ALA A 829 44.78 3.37 27.37
C ALA A 829 43.42 3.96 26.97
N GLY A 830 42.69 4.52 27.93
CA GLY A 830 41.38 5.14 27.73
C GLY A 830 40.38 4.85 28.84
N ASP A 831 40.63 3.83 29.65
CA ASP A 831 39.75 3.49 30.75
C ASP A 831 39.88 4.50 31.90
N PHE A 832 38.75 5.04 32.35
CA PHE A 832 38.70 5.87 33.55
C PHE A 832 37.90 5.16 34.64
N ILE A 833 38.22 5.45 35.90
CA ILE A 833 37.47 4.90 37.04
C ILE A 833 36.31 5.85 37.30
N CYS A 834 35.09 5.37 37.10
CA CYS A 834 33.85 6.07 37.40
C CYS A 834 33.25 5.51 38.68
N THR A 835 32.71 6.40 39.52
CA THR A 835 31.90 6.00 40.67
C THR A 835 30.44 5.96 40.26
N VAL A 836 29.82 4.79 40.37
CA VAL A 836 28.40 4.57 40.06
C VAL A 836 27.66 4.24 41.35
N TYR A 837 26.49 4.85 41.53
CA TYR A 837 25.60 4.58 42.65
C TYR A 837 24.35 3.84 42.14
N LEU A 838 23.97 2.77 42.83
CA LEU A 838 22.76 2.02 42.51
C LEU A 838 21.58 2.58 43.32
N GLU A 839 20.50 2.99 42.64
CA GLU A 839 19.23 3.53 43.17
C GLU A 839 19.33 4.83 43.99
N GLU A 840 20.26 4.91 44.95
CA GLU A 840 20.46 6.05 45.84
C GLU A 840 21.94 6.38 46.01
N LYS A 841 22.28 7.66 46.20
CA LYS A 841 23.66 8.10 46.43
C LYS A 841 24.09 7.88 47.89
N LYS A 842 24.45 6.65 48.24
CA LYS A 842 24.94 6.25 49.57
C LYS A 842 26.27 5.51 49.46
N THR A 843 27.08 5.54 50.50
CA THR A 843 28.35 4.80 50.58
C THR A 843 28.16 3.28 50.45
N GLU A 844 26.99 2.76 50.83
CA GLU A 844 26.66 1.33 50.72
C GLU A 844 26.31 0.89 49.30
N THR A 845 25.87 1.82 48.44
CA THR A 845 25.46 1.59 47.03
C THR A 845 26.53 1.99 46.02
N GLU A 846 27.62 2.59 46.48
CA GLU A 846 28.80 3.00 45.70
C GLU A 846 29.52 1.80 45.06
N GLN A 847 29.90 1.95 43.80
CA GLN A 847 30.73 1.00 43.05
C GLN A 847 31.72 1.78 42.18
N HIS A 848 33.01 1.49 42.33
CA HIS A 848 34.02 2.00 41.41
C HIS A 848 34.17 1.03 40.25
N VAL A 849 33.81 1.48 39.06
CA VAL A 849 33.88 0.70 37.83
C VAL A 849 34.89 1.33 36.89
N LYS A 850 35.70 0.48 36.28
CA LYS A 850 36.59 0.87 35.21
C LYS A 850 35.78 0.94 33.93
N VAL A 851 35.46 2.16 33.49
CA VAL A 851 34.66 2.40 32.29
C VAL A 851 35.61 2.58 31.12
N SER A 852 35.52 1.69 30.13
CA SER A 852 36.28 1.82 28.90
C SER A 852 35.66 2.84 27.94
N THR A 853 36.45 3.37 27.01
CA THR A 853 35.98 4.34 26.01
C THR A 853 34.87 3.81 25.09
N THR A 854 34.69 2.49 25.06
CA THR A 854 33.68 1.80 24.22
C THR A 854 32.49 1.28 25.02
N MET A 855 32.52 1.39 26.35
CA MET A 855 31.48 0.86 27.22
C MET A 855 30.18 1.65 27.08
N THR A 856 29.08 0.95 26.79
CA THR A 856 27.74 1.53 26.70
C THR A 856 27.10 1.68 28.08
N ALA A 857 26.09 2.55 28.18
CA ALA A 857 25.30 2.69 29.40
C ALA A 857 24.63 1.35 29.80
N GLU A 858 24.19 0.56 28.83
CA GLU A 858 23.61 -0.77 29.04
C GLU A 858 24.64 -1.76 29.61
N GLU A 859 25.83 -1.84 29.02
CA GLU A 859 26.93 -2.68 29.53
C GLU A 859 27.35 -2.26 30.94
N LEU A 860 27.41 -0.95 31.21
CA LEU A 860 27.69 -0.43 32.55
C LEU A 860 26.60 -0.83 33.55
N THR A 861 25.32 -0.73 33.15
CA THR A 861 24.20 -1.20 33.96
C THR A 861 24.32 -2.69 34.27
N PHE A 862 24.59 -3.53 33.27
CA PHE A 862 24.75 -4.97 33.47
C PHE A 862 25.91 -5.31 34.41
N GLU A 863 27.05 -4.63 34.25
CA GLU A 863 28.21 -4.86 35.11
C GLU A 863 27.91 -4.51 36.58
N ILE A 864 27.18 -3.42 36.82
CA ILE A 864 26.79 -3.01 38.17
C ILE A 864 25.80 -3.99 38.79
N LEU A 865 24.79 -4.44 38.02
CA LEU A 865 23.79 -5.40 38.48
C LEU A 865 24.44 -6.76 38.79
N ASP A 866 25.37 -7.22 37.97
CA ASP A 866 26.10 -8.47 38.17
C ASP A 866 26.99 -8.41 39.42
N ARG A 867 27.75 -7.31 39.61
CA ARG A 867 28.56 -7.09 40.82
C ARG A 867 27.73 -7.09 42.10
N ARG A 868 26.48 -6.65 42.03
CA ARG A 868 25.51 -6.66 43.15
C ARG A 868 24.69 -7.95 43.23
N LYS A 869 24.89 -8.90 42.31
CA LYS A 869 24.15 -10.16 42.20
C LYS A 869 22.63 -9.97 42.10
N ILE A 870 22.20 -8.92 41.40
CA ILE A 870 20.79 -8.63 41.16
C ILE A 870 20.36 -9.42 39.93
N VAL A 871 19.44 -10.37 40.12
CA VAL A 871 18.90 -11.20 39.05
C VAL A 871 17.76 -10.44 38.39
N MET A 872 17.90 -10.09 37.11
CA MET A 872 16.85 -9.42 36.35
C MET A 872 15.68 -10.35 36.05
N LYS A 873 14.45 -9.88 36.26
CA LYS A 873 13.23 -10.56 35.80
C LYS A 873 12.79 -9.98 34.46
N GLU A 874 12.00 -10.74 33.69
CA GLU A 874 11.48 -10.41 32.33
C GLU A 874 10.70 -9.08 32.21
N LYS A 875 10.51 -8.33 33.30
CA LYS A 875 9.77 -7.05 33.35
C LYS A 875 10.49 -5.94 34.12
N ASP A 876 11.73 -6.15 34.54
CA ASP A 876 12.50 -5.14 35.27
C ASP A 876 13.18 -4.19 34.27
N TYR A 877 12.97 -2.89 34.43
CA TYR A 877 13.61 -1.85 33.61
C TYR A 877 14.65 -1.11 34.43
N TRP A 878 15.90 -1.15 33.97
CA TRP A 878 17.02 -0.41 34.56
C TRP A 878 17.48 0.69 33.62
N SER A 879 17.89 1.83 34.17
CA SER A 879 18.36 2.97 33.41
C SER A 879 19.59 3.57 34.07
N CYS A 880 20.56 3.97 33.27
CA CYS A 880 21.77 4.68 33.70
C CYS A 880 21.70 6.12 33.22
N PHE A 881 21.94 7.07 34.12
CA PHE A 881 21.94 8.49 33.83
C PHE A 881 23.04 9.19 34.61
N GLU A 882 23.61 10.25 34.02
CA GLU A 882 24.57 11.12 34.66
C GLU A 882 23.83 12.20 35.46
N VAL A 883 24.31 12.49 36.67
CA VAL A 883 23.76 13.57 37.52
C VAL A 883 24.76 14.72 37.53
N ASN A 884 24.37 15.86 36.96
CA ASN A 884 25.19 17.07 36.94
C ASN A 884 24.88 17.96 38.15
N GLU A 885 25.71 17.90 39.18
CA GLU A 885 25.51 18.64 40.45
C GLU A 885 25.55 20.17 40.30
N ARG A 886 25.97 20.71 39.16
CA ARG A 886 25.96 22.16 38.90
C ARG A 886 24.65 22.69 38.31
N GLU A 887 23.78 21.81 37.81
CA GLU A 887 22.50 22.20 37.17
C GLU A 887 21.29 22.05 38.11
N GLU A 888 21.46 21.42 39.28
CA GLU A 888 20.44 21.31 40.33
C GLU A 888 20.56 22.36 41.47
N ALA A 889 21.52 23.28 41.40
CA ALA A 889 21.78 24.29 42.44
C ALA A 889 21.30 25.70 42.06
#